data_AF-A0A8J2PB71-F1
#
_entry.id   AF-A0A8J2PB71-F1
#
_cell.length_a   1.000
_cell.length_b   1.000
_cell.length_c   1.000
_cell.angle_alpha   90.00
_cell.angle_beta   90.00
_cell.angle_gamma   90.00
#
_symmetry.space_group_name_H-M   'P 1'
#
loop_
_entity.id
_entity.type
_entity.pdbx_description
1 polymer ?
#
loop_
_entity_poly.entity_id
_entity_poly.type
_entity_poly.pdbx_seq_one_letter_code
_entity_poly.pdbx_strand_id
1 'polypeptide(L)'
;MRENPFISEYVLFNLSRAFLVLNASLPLLVNLYESQYREDDRLKAFPRSPKDFNLPVKETFDFIIVGAGTAGCILARRLSANYKVLLLEAGGDPPPLENVPTLGQLIKYTPAIHWIYGSTKQQNAALDSNGIIVATAGKMMGGSGSHNHCHYERGHPLDFDHWANITGDSSWNFKNILKYYLRSENYKGSHTNYGKVGGRTEVVHHKGGLMNVVASNFTFRDDLWFSAGKELGYKVKLDSNGPQQEGFSSAEYNRRKGRRMSTYVAFVEPIENRWMNLTVRRYSVVSEVIFEGKRAIGVQYEHHGVPKIVFVSKEVILSAGSYISPIILIRSGVGPKKQVTSINKPLVADLPVGENLQDHVVVPMPPIVVRDKSVFKYALNNLSFDEFDNFINNGGGFLSALDAFQEAFIASNRATFLDNIPNWPDIQLYFGQGYHKNEDVLTCNVHVNRPYSRGKISVNTTSSSLESNLLPLVDYNYFSDETDYDVAIEGVEVCRRVVEQTAAFRNIGARFDWDSLPVDCGSPRKVGYRDYWKCYIRHRSTSNYHVTSTNSMGKADDPHAVVDSELKVRGISGLRVVDASVMPTVTNANINAPVMMIAEKAAANIARTWAPIFQGVYYISNDPFRHLNINTTLFFGNAQLIHACTIVMTVSATHANVFVIWFIALFGICLVEIHTNVYTRLVTLWELTEKPLSLNMIESHMNIVMPERVVPAIKNLKIVCKLYNDVGGVYVLCTVVRNILTYMEIGHNWVSKSERPIFWQIEISVTLISMFILTYFGHYLRKKVKGNRENLVNAYGYFIQSQETGTASAHLERITKWLLEWKWRFTARNLFDVDYNIFGVVCGSVLTYFIVMYQMMMGPKERISSK
;
A
#
# COMPACT_ATOMS: atom_id res chain seq x y z
N MET A 1 3.64 49.14 -8.84
CA MET A 1 2.67 48.23 -9.47
C MET A 1 1.43 47.92 -8.61
N ARG A 2 1.44 48.13 -7.28
CA ARG A 2 0.28 47.86 -6.39
C ARG A 2 -0.72 49.02 -6.23
N GLU A 3 -0.53 50.16 -6.89
CA GLU A 3 -1.31 51.39 -6.63
C GLU A 3 -2.16 51.87 -7.81
N ASN A 4 -2.26 51.10 -8.91
CA ASN A 4 -3.07 51.50 -10.06
C ASN A 4 -4.30 50.57 -10.22
N PRO A 5 -5.52 51.05 -9.93
CA PRO A 5 -6.75 50.25 -9.98
C PRO A 5 -6.99 49.59 -11.36
N PHE A 6 -6.66 50.30 -12.44
CA PHE A 6 -6.85 49.84 -13.82
C PHE A 6 -5.91 48.68 -14.20
N ILE A 7 -4.72 48.62 -13.61
CA ILE A 7 -3.78 47.50 -13.86
C ILE A 7 -4.26 46.25 -13.09
N SER A 8 -4.89 46.41 -11.93
CA SER A 8 -5.41 45.27 -11.16
C SER A 8 -6.61 44.61 -11.85
N GLU A 9 -7.56 45.39 -12.39
CA GLU A 9 -8.69 44.86 -13.15
C GLU A 9 -8.25 44.23 -14.46
N TYR A 10 -7.28 44.82 -15.17
CA TYR A 10 -6.75 44.25 -16.42
C TYR A 10 -5.98 42.94 -16.19
N VAL A 11 -5.26 42.81 -15.08
CA VAL A 11 -4.58 41.56 -14.69
C VAL A 11 -5.58 40.50 -14.21
N LEU A 12 -6.60 40.86 -13.40
CA LEU A 12 -7.69 39.97 -12.99
C LEU A 12 -8.54 39.50 -14.19
N PHE A 13 -8.81 40.39 -15.15
CA PHE A 13 -9.52 40.07 -16.39
C PHE A 13 -8.71 39.14 -17.30
N ASN A 14 -7.38 39.30 -17.36
CA ASN A 14 -6.52 38.40 -18.12
C ASN A 14 -6.27 37.06 -17.42
N LEU A 15 -6.23 37.01 -16.09
CA LEU A 15 -6.11 35.77 -15.32
C LEU A 15 -7.39 34.93 -15.35
N SER A 16 -8.57 35.55 -15.28
CA SER A 16 -9.85 34.86 -15.47
C SER A 16 -10.01 34.33 -16.90
N ARG A 17 -9.54 35.07 -17.92
CA ARG A 17 -9.42 34.54 -19.29
C ARG A 17 -8.37 33.44 -19.40
N ALA A 18 -7.22 33.53 -18.74
CA ALA A 18 -6.24 32.45 -18.70
C ALA A 18 -6.81 31.20 -18.02
N PHE A 19 -7.60 31.34 -16.95
CA PHE A 19 -8.30 30.24 -16.29
C PHE A 19 -9.40 29.63 -17.16
N LEU A 20 -10.17 30.45 -17.89
CA LEU A 20 -11.15 29.99 -18.89
C LEU A 20 -10.48 29.29 -20.09
N VAL A 21 -9.38 29.85 -20.59
CA VAL A 21 -8.57 29.27 -21.68
C VAL A 21 -7.90 27.98 -21.21
N LEU A 22 -7.39 27.92 -19.98
CA LEU A 22 -6.83 26.69 -19.40
C LEU A 22 -7.92 25.63 -19.22
N ASN A 23 -9.10 25.97 -18.70
CA ASN A 23 -10.20 25.00 -18.57
C ASN A 23 -10.67 24.43 -19.92
N ALA A 24 -10.67 25.22 -20.98
CA ALA A 24 -11.03 24.74 -22.32
C ALA A 24 -9.86 24.01 -23.04
N SER A 25 -8.62 24.42 -22.78
CA SER A 25 -7.43 23.91 -23.49
C SER A 25 -6.80 22.69 -22.82
N LEU A 26 -6.94 22.52 -21.51
CA LEU A 26 -6.36 21.38 -20.78
C LEU A 26 -6.93 20.04 -21.25
N PRO A 27 -8.26 19.84 -21.40
CA PRO A 27 -8.79 18.61 -21.98
C PRO A 27 -8.26 18.35 -23.40
N LEU A 28 -8.11 19.39 -24.22
CA LEU A 28 -7.54 19.26 -25.57
C LEU A 28 -6.08 18.81 -25.53
N LEU A 29 -5.26 19.41 -24.65
CA LEU A 29 -3.86 19.01 -24.44
C LEU A 29 -3.75 17.58 -23.92
N VAL A 30 -4.64 17.17 -23.02
CA VAL A 30 -4.71 15.79 -22.54
C VAL A 30 -5.08 14.82 -23.66
N ASN A 31 -6.04 15.16 -24.52
CA ASN A 31 -6.39 14.35 -25.68
C ASN A 31 -5.21 14.22 -26.66
N LEU A 32 -4.46 15.31 -26.91
CA LEU A 32 -3.27 15.26 -27.76
C LEU A 32 -2.16 14.41 -27.13
N TYR A 33 -1.93 14.56 -25.83
CA TYR A 33 -0.97 13.76 -25.08
C TYR A 33 -1.32 12.27 -25.11
N GLU A 34 -2.59 11.94 -24.85
CA GLU A 34 -3.09 10.57 -24.85
C GLU A 34 -2.98 9.94 -26.24
N SER A 35 -3.39 10.65 -27.29
CA SER A 35 -3.30 10.18 -28.68
C SER A 35 -1.85 9.88 -29.08
N GLN A 36 -0.92 10.78 -28.78
CA GLN A 36 0.51 10.56 -29.05
C GLN A 36 1.05 9.36 -28.27
N TYR A 37 0.77 9.28 -26.97
CA TYR A 37 1.24 8.19 -26.13
C TYR A 37 0.66 6.84 -26.57
N ARG A 38 -0.62 6.81 -26.94
CA ARG A 38 -1.29 5.61 -27.48
C ARG A 38 -0.62 5.12 -28.75
N GLU A 39 -0.29 6.03 -29.66
CA GLU A 39 0.42 5.68 -30.90
C GLU A 39 1.84 5.16 -30.62
N ASP A 40 2.58 5.80 -29.71
CA ASP A 40 3.90 5.34 -29.30
C ASP A 40 3.87 3.94 -28.67
N ASP A 41 2.88 3.67 -27.80
CA ASP A 41 2.66 2.35 -27.21
C ASP A 41 2.26 1.31 -28.28
N ARG A 42 1.39 1.69 -29.24
CA ARG A 42 0.98 0.84 -30.36
C ARG A 42 2.17 0.43 -31.23
N LEU A 43 3.04 1.37 -31.58
CA LEU A 43 4.24 1.11 -32.38
C LEU A 43 5.23 0.17 -31.65
N LYS A 44 5.33 0.27 -30.32
CA LYS A 44 6.11 -0.66 -29.50
C LYS A 44 5.48 -2.05 -29.43
N ALA A 45 4.15 -2.13 -29.30
CA ALA A 45 3.41 -3.39 -29.24
C ALA A 45 3.42 -4.16 -30.57
N PHE A 46 3.45 -3.44 -31.69
CA PHE A 46 3.39 -4.00 -33.05
C PHE A 46 4.51 -3.44 -33.95
N PRO A 47 5.78 -3.84 -33.71
CA PRO A 47 6.93 -3.30 -34.45
C PRO A 47 7.03 -3.80 -35.91
N ARG A 48 6.17 -4.73 -36.35
CA ARG A 48 6.12 -5.26 -37.73
C ARG A 48 4.75 -5.05 -38.35
N SER A 49 4.73 -4.98 -39.69
CA SER A 49 3.53 -4.81 -40.51
C SER A 49 2.45 -5.86 -40.18
N PRO A 50 1.15 -5.52 -40.25
CA PRO A 50 0.04 -6.47 -40.11
C PRO A 50 0.11 -7.67 -41.07
N LYS A 51 0.95 -7.60 -42.11
CA LYS A 51 1.15 -8.69 -43.08
C LYS A 51 2.14 -9.76 -42.59
N ASP A 52 2.85 -9.52 -41.49
CA ASP A 52 3.84 -10.45 -40.90
C ASP A 52 3.32 -11.21 -39.67
N PHE A 53 1.99 -11.27 -39.47
CA PHE A 53 1.39 -12.07 -38.42
C PHE A 53 1.56 -13.57 -38.74
N ASN A 54 2.73 -14.11 -38.37
CA ASN A 54 2.87 -15.53 -38.08
C ASN A 54 1.70 -15.98 -37.19
N LEU A 55 1.29 -17.25 -37.37
CA LEU A 55 0.21 -17.90 -36.63
C LEU A 55 0.19 -17.47 -35.15
N PRO A 56 -0.98 -17.17 -34.57
CA PRO A 56 -1.07 -16.66 -33.21
C PRO A 56 -0.36 -17.60 -32.23
N VAL A 57 0.71 -17.11 -31.61
CA VAL A 57 1.42 -17.84 -30.58
C VAL A 57 0.49 -17.96 -29.38
N LYS A 58 0.22 -19.19 -28.94
CA LYS A 58 -0.56 -19.44 -27.73
C LYS A 58 0.19 -18.91 -26.52
N GLU A 59 -0.23 -17.77 -26.01
CA GLU A 59 0.34 -17.16 -24.81
C GLU A 59 -0.42 -17.66 -23.56
N THR A 60 0.32 -17.95 -22.50
CA THR A 60 -0.27 -18.46 -21.24
C THR A 60 0.43 -17.84 -20.04
N PHE A 61 -0.37 -17.37 -19.09
CA PHE A 61 0.07 -16.81 -17.81
C PHE A 61 -0.46 -17.63 -16.64
N ASP A 62 0.14 -17.48 -15.47
CA ASP A 62 -0.43 -18.06 -14.25
C ASP A 62 -1.69 -17.32 -13.84
N PHE A 63 -1.65 -15.98 -13.87
CA PHE A 63 -2.78 -15.13 -13.58
C PHE A 63 -2.96 -14.07 -14.65
N ILE A 64 -4.22 -13.81 -15.01
CA ILE A 64 -4.60 -12.68 -15.84
C ILE A 64 -5.45 -11.76 -14.97
N ILE A 65 -5.00 -10.52 -14.78
CA ILE A 65 -5.72 -9.48 -14.05
C ILE A 65 -6.31 -8.52 -15.08
N VAL A 66 -7.63 -8.36 -15.04
CA VAL A 66 -8.38 -7.50 -15.95
C VAL A 66 -8.73 -6.19 -15.25
N GLY A 67 -8.12 -5.09 -15.68
CA GLY A 67 -8.22 -3.77 -15.08
C GLY A 67 -7.04 -3.47 -14.15
N ALA A 68 -6.26 -2.43 -14.47
CA ALA A 68 -5.19 -1.90 -13.64
C ALA A 68 -5.69 -0.78 -12.71
N GLY A 69 -6.90 -0.94 -12.15
CA GLY A 69 -7.44 -0.02 -11.14
C GLY A 69 -6.77 -0.17 -9.77
N THR A 70 -7.39 0.42 -8.73
CA THR A 70 -6.92 0.33 -7.33
C THR A 70 -6.55 -1.10 -6.92
N ALA A 71 -7.47 -2.06 -7.12
CA ALA A 71 -7.23 -3.45 -6.76
C ALA A 71 -6.24 -4.16 -7.70
N GLY A 72 -6.36 -3.95 -9.00
CA GLY A 72 -5.55 -4.62 -10.02
C GLY A 72 -4.05 -4.36 -9.86
N CYS A 73 -3.65 -3.10 -9.57
CA CYS A 73 -2.25 -2.78 -9.33
C CYS A 73 -1.67 -3.49 -8.10
N ILE A 74 -2.44 -3.62 -7.01
CA ILE A 74 -2.00 -4.33 -5.80
C ILE A 74 -1.85 -5.82 -6.10
N LEU A 75 -2.85 -6.43 -6.73
CA LEU A 75 -2.80 -7.85 -7.13
C LEU A 75 -1.59 -8.13 -8.03
N ALA A 76 -1.36 -7.29 -9.04
CA ALA A 76 -0.24 -7.43 -9.95
C ALA A 76 1.09 -7.43 -9.19
N ARG A 77 1.29 -6.47 -8.30
CA ARG A 77 2.50 -6.38 -7.46
C ARG A 77 2.68 -7.54 -6.50
N ARG A 78 1.60 -8.05 -5.90
CA ARG A 78 1.71 -9.13 -4.91
C ARG A 78 1.89 -10.49 -5.58
N LEU A 79 1.19 -10.76 -6.68
CA LEU A 79 1.23 -12.05 -7.37
C LEU A 79 2.47 -12.21 -8.27
N SER A 80 2.91 -11.15 -8.95
CA SER A 80 4.09 -11.22 -9.83
C SER A 80 5.41 -11.44 -9.09
N ALA A 81 5.40 -11.35 -7.76
CA ALA A 81 6.54 -11.76 -6.94
C ALA A 81 6.89 -13.26 -7.12
N ASN A 82 5.91 -14.12 -7.41
CA ASN A 82 6.10 -15.57 -7.49
C ASN A 82 5.48 -16.23 -8.73
N TYR A 83 4.67 -15.51 -9.51
CA TYR A 83 3.90 -16.07 -10.62
C TYR A 83 4.01 -15.21 -11.87
N LYS A 84 3.82 -15.80 -13.05
CA LYS A 84 3.72 -15.05 -14.31
C LYS A 84 2.35 -14.37 -14.39
N VAL A 85 2.33 -13.04 -14.35
CA VAL A 85 1.10 -12.25 -14.31
C VAL A 85 0.99 -11.37 -15.54
N LEU A 86 -0.17 -11.42 -16.19
CA LEU A 86 -0.58 -10.44 -17.19
C LEU A 86 -1.56 -9.45 -16.56
N LEU A 87 -1.26 -8.15 -16.67
CA LEU A 87 -2.14 -7.06 -16.29
C LEU A 87 -2.64 -6.34 -17.55
N LEU A 88 -3.95 -6.39 -17.79
CA LEU A 88 -4.61 -5.76 -18.93
C LEU A 88 -5.34 -4.49 -18.47
N GLU A 89 -5.07 -3.34 -19.09
CA GLU A 89 -5.75 -2.07 -18.81
C GLU A 89 -6.28 -1.45 -20.10
N ALA A 90 -7.53 -0.96 -20.08
CA ALA A 90 -8.17 -0.34 -21.23
C ALA A 90 -7.59 1.04 -21.56
N GLY A 91 -7.08 1.76 -20.56
CA GLY A 91 -6.42 3.05 -20.71
C GLY A 91 -4.89 2.98 -20.86
N GLY A 92 -4.29 4.17 -20.96
CA GLY A 92 -2.84 4.39 -20.94
C GLY A 92 -2.31 4.81 -19.57
N ASP A 93 -1.16 5.48 -19.55
CA ASP A 93 -0.64 6.08 -18.32
C ASP A 93 -1.45 7.31 -17.89
N PRO A 94 -1.58 7.57 -16.57
CA PRO A 94 -2.16 8.82 -16.10
C PRO A 94 -1.33 10.01 -16.62
N PRO A 95 -1.94 11.03 -17.24
CA PRO A 95 -1.20 12.19 -17.71
C PRO A 95 -0.59 12.94 -16.51
N PRO A 96 0.52 13.69 -16.71
CA PRO A 96 1.20 14.37 -15.61
C PRO A 96 0.32 15.28 -14.73
N LEU A 97 -0.75 15.84 -15.30
CA LEU A 97 -1.72 16.66 -14.57
C LEU A 97 -2.46 15.90 -13.47
N GLU A 98 -2.72 14.60 -13.64
CA GLU A 98 -3.40 13.79 -12.62
C GLU A 98 -2.58 13.69 -11.32
N ASN A 99 -1.25 13.87 -11.40
CA ASN A 99 -0.39 13.89 -10.22
C ASN A 99 -0.56 15.15 -9.36
N VAL A 100 -1.15 16.22 -9.91
CA VAL A 100 -1.42 17.48 -9.21
C VAL A 100 -2.89 17.48 -8.81
N PRO A 101 -3.23 17.24 -7.52
CA PRO A 101 -4.60 16.97 -7.10
C PRO A 101 -5.64 17.97 -7.65
N THR A 102 -5.38 19.27 -7.49
CA THR A 102 -6.30 20.32 -7.96
C THR A 102 -6.48 20.34 -9.48
N LEU A 103 -5.39 20.18 -10.24
CA LEU A 103 -5.44 20.23 -11.70
C LEU A 103 -6.08 18.97 -12.29
N GLY A 104 -5.94 17.81 -11.62
CA GLY A 104 -6.65 16.60 -11.99
C GLY A 104 -8.16 16.79 -12.05
N GLN A 105 -8.74 17.58 -11.13
CA GLN A 105 -10.19 17.84 -11.13
C GLN A 105 -10.68 18.61 -12.36
N LEU A 106 -9.82 19.41 -13.00
CA LEU A 106 -10.18 20.17 -14.21
C LEU A 106 -10.33 19.30 -15.46
N ILE A 107 -9.79 18.07 -15.44
CA ILE A 107 -9.79 17.13 -16.58
C ILE A 107 -10.69 15.91 -16.36
N LYS A 108 -11.51 15.91 -15.30
CA LYS A 108 -12.42 14.83 -14.90
C LYS A 108 -13.36 14.34 -16.00
N TYR A 109 -13.83 15.24 -16.87
CA TYR A 109 -14.76 14.91 -17.96
C TYR A 109 -14.06 14.70 -19.31
N THR A 110 -12.78 14.32 -19.31
CA THR A 110 -12.02 14.05 -20.54
C THR A 110 -12.13 12.57 -20.95
N PRO A 111 -12.85 12.23 -22.03
CA PRO A 111 -13.15 10.82 -22.37
C PRO A 111 -11.92 9.97 -22.75
N ALA A 112 -10.81 10.60 -23.15
CA ALA A 112 -9.58 9.88 -23.48
C ALA A 112 -8.98 9.15 -22.27
N ILE A 113 -9.21 9.68 -21.07
CA ILE A 113 -8.62 9.17 -19.81
C ILE A 113 -9.68 8.79 -18.77
N HIS A 114 -10.97 9.03 -19.05
CA HIS A 114 -12.09 8.67 -18.18
C HIS A 114 -13.18 7.95 -18.95
N TRP A 115 -13.76 6.93 -18.33
CA TRP A 115 -15.08 6.46 -18.66
C TRP A 115 -16.12 7.45 -18.15
N ILE A 116 -17.02 7.93 -19.02
CA ILE A 116 -18.05 8.92 -18.67
C ILE A 116 -19.43 8.29 -18.81
N TYR A 117 -19.94 7.68 -17.74
CA TYR A 117 -21.21 6.97 -17.74
C TYR A 117 -22.38 7.92 -17.46
N GLY A 118 -23.43 7.81 -18.27
CA GLY A 118 -24.74 8.40 -17.99
C GLY A 118 -25.66 7.36 -17.35
N SER A 119 -26.37 7.73 -16.30
CA SER A 119 -27.42 6.88 -15.75
C SER A 119 -28.63 6.78 -16.68
N THR A 120 -29.44 5.75 -16.46
CA THR A 120 -30.85 5.77 -16.84
C THR A 120 -31.58 6.90 -16.10
N LYS A 121 -32.76 7.30 -16.59
CA LYS A 121 -33.53 8.39 -15.98
C LYS A 121 -34.00 8.00 -14.56
N GLN A 122 -33.45 8.70 -13.58
CA GLN A 122 -33.78 8.56 -12.17
C GLN A 122 -35.10 9.27 -11.86
N GLN A 123 -35.93 8.66 -11.01
CA GLN A 123 -37.24 9.22 -10.63
C GLN A 123 -37.14 10.16 -9.42
N ASN A 124 -36.15 9.92 -8.56
CA ASN A 124 -36.03 10.52 -7.24
C ASN A 124 -34.67 11.20 -6.99
N ALA A 125 -33.88 11.43 -8.04
CA ALA A 125 -32.57 12.09 -7.92
C ALA A 125 -32.23 12.87 -9.19
N ALA A 126 -31.34 13.87 -9.04
CA ALA A 126 -30.81 14.69 -10.12
C ALA A 126 -31.89 15.33 -11.02
N LEU A 127 -33.05 15.72 -10.47
CA LEU A 127 -34.16 16.25 -11.29
C LEU A 127 -33.79 17.57 -12.00
N ASP A 128 -32.86 18.37 -11.44
CA ASP A 128 -32.31 19.56 -12.11
C ASP A 128 -31.53 19.21 -13.38
N SER A 129 -31.04 17.98 -13.49
CA SER A 129 -30.35 17.42 -14.65
C SER A 129 -31.23 16.42 -15.41
N ASN A 130 -32.57 16.65 -15.41
CA ASN A 130 -33.57 15.78 -16.06
C ASN A 130 -33.55 14.32 -15.55
N GLY A 131 -33.08 14.10 -14.32
CA GLY A 131 -32.92 12.78 -13.72
C GLY A 131 -31.73 12.00 -14.28
N ILE A 132 -30.76 12.65 -14.92
CA ILE A 132 -29.57 11.98 -15.45
C ILE A 132 -28.37 12.31 -14.56
N ILE A 133 -27.73 11.27 -14.03
CA ILE A 133 -26.48 11.37 -13.27
C ILE A 133 -25.33 11.05 -14.23
N VAL A 134 -24.36 11.95 -14.30
CA VAL A 134 -23.12 11.73 -15.05
C VAL A 134 -22.01 11.37 -14.07
N ALA A 135 -21.49 10.15 -14.20
CA ALA A 135 -20.42 9.62 -13.36
C ALA A 135 -19.16 9.35 -14.18
N THR A 136 -18.01 9.52 -13.54
CA THR A 136 -16.70 9.32 -14.16
C THR A 136 -15.94 8.21 -13.44
N ALA A 137 -15.28 7.33 -14.20
CA ALA A 137 -14.35 6.33 -13.68
C ALA A 137 -13.04 6.40 -14.46
N GLY A 138 -11.91 6.27 -13.77
CA GLY A 138 -10.60 6.41 -14.42
C GLY A 138 -10.36 5.32 -15.46
N LYS A 139 -9.99 5.72 -16.68
CA LYS A 139 -9.58 4.87 -17.81
C LYS A 139 -8.09 5.07 -18.06
N MET A 140 -7.28 4.58 -17.13
CA MET A 140 -5.83 4.73 -17.09
C MET A 140 -5.23 3.76 -16.06
N MET A 141 -3.91 3.59 -16.08
CA MET A 141 -3.20 2.89 -15.02
C MET A 141 -3.48 3.51 -13.64
N GLY A 142 -3.88 2.67 -12.68
CA GLY A 142 -4.37 3.05 -11.35
C GLY A 142 -5.88 3.34 -11.28
N GLY A 143 -6.57 3.35 -12.43
CA GLY A 143 -8.02 3.57 -12.56
C GLY A 143 -8.48 4.85 -11.86
N SER A 144 -9.65 4.81 -11.23
CA SER A 144 -10.16 5.94 -10.44
C SER A 144 -9.23 6.36 -9.29
N GLY A 145 -8.34 5.49 -8.80
CA GLY A 145 -7.32 5.84 -7.82
C GLY A 145 -6.28 6.84 -8.34
N SER A 146 -6.12 6.94 -9.65
CA SER A 146 -5.28 7.94 -10.32
C SER A 146 -5.98 9.29 -10.52
N HIS A 147 -7.25 9.45 -10.13
CA HIS A 147 -8.02 10.67 -10.35
C HIS A 147 -8.84 11.18 -9.15
N ASN A 148 -9.25 10.30 -8.23
CA ASN A 148 -10.16 10.59 -7.11
C ASN A 148 -9.73 11.79 -6.20
N HIS A 149 -10.46 12.07 -5.13
CA HIS A 149 -10.07 13.16 -4.22
C HIS A 149 -8.89 12.82 -3.27
N CYS A 150 -8.10 11.78 -3.55
CA CYS A 150 -6.99 11.31 -2.71
C CYS A 150 -7.36 10.90 -1.28
N HIS A 151 -8.62 11.03 -0.84
CA HIS A 151 -9.06 10.68 0.51
C HIS A 151 -8.69 9.24 0.86
N TYR A 152 -8.23 9.07 2.09
CA TYR A 152 -7.96 7.78 2.69
C TYR A 152 -8.82 7.67 3.95
N GLU A 153 -9.81 6.79 3.88
CA GLU A 153 -10.75 6.46 4.96
C GLU A 153 -10.99 4.96 4.95
N ARG A 154 -10.94 4.29 6.10
CA ARG A 154 -11.04 2.82 6.17
C ARG A 154 -12.46 2.28 6.32
N GLY A 155 -13.39 3.09 6.81
CA GLY A 155 -14.73 2.64 7.16
C GLY A 155 -14.84 2.28 8.64
N HIS A 156 -16.08 2.17 9.10
CA HIS A 156 -16.38 1.88 10.50
C HIS A 156 -16.16 0.38 10.79
N PRO A 157 -15.66 -0.01 11.98
CA PRO A 157 -15.47 -1.43 12.31
C PRO A 157 -16.74 -2.30 12.12
N LEU A 158 -17.91 -1.75 12.42
CA LEU A 158 -19.19 -2.46 12.25
C LEU A 158 -19.56 -2.71 10.78
N ASP A 159 -19.02 -1.96 9.82
CA ASP A 159 -19.22 -2.27 8.39
C ASP A 159 -18.68 -3.66 8.06
N PHE A 160 -17.47 -3.94 8.55
CA PHE A 160 -16.75 -5.18 8.29
C PHE A 160 -17.27 -6.35 9.13
N ASP A 161 -17.70 -6.09 10.36
CA ASP A 161 -18.38 -7.10 11.18
C ASP A 161 -19.75 -7.45 10.57
N HIS A 162 -20.44 -6.48 9.96
CA HIS A 162 -21.65 -6.72 9.18
C HIS A 162 -21.37 -7.56 7.93
N TRP A 163 -20.29 -7.27 7.18
CA TRP A 163 -19.86 -8.09 6.04
C TRP A 163 -19.59 -9.54 6.43
N ALA A 164 -18.93 -9.77 7.56
CA ALA A 164 -18.70 -11.12 8.08
C ALA A 164 -20.00 -11.83 8.44
N ASN A 165 -20.99 -11.12 8.98
CA ASN A 165 -22.30 -11.70 9.26
C ASN A 165 -23.06 -12.09 7.96
N ILE A 166 -23.04 -11.21 6.95
CA ILE A 166 -23.65 -11.47 5.63
C ILE A 166 -23.00 -12.69 4.98
N THR A 167 -21.66 -12.75 4.99
CA THR A 167 -20.91 -13.83 4.35
C THR A 167 -20.82 -15.11 5.17
N GLY A 168 -21.09 -15.04 6.48
CA GLY A 168 -20.82 -16.13 7.42
C GLY A 168 -19.32 -16.37 7.65
N ASP A 169 -18.44 -15.46 7.22
CA ASP A 169 -17.00 -15.61 7.31
C ASP A 169 -16.39 -14.51 8.18
N SER A 170 -16.06 -14.89 9.42
CA SER A 170 -15.41 -14.02 10.41
C SER A 170 -14.07 -13.45 9.94
N SER A 171 -13.45 -13.99 8.89
CA SER A 171 -12.22 -13.45 8.32
C SER A 171 -12.40 -12.06 7.69
N TRP A 172 -13.65 -11.61 7.54
CA TRP A 172 -14.03 -10.25 7.13
C TRP A 172 -14.26 -9.27 8.28
N ASN A 173 -14.36 -9.72 9.55
CA ASN A 173 -14.49 -8.82 10.70
C ASN A 173 -13.35 -7.80 10.74
N PHE A 174 -13.61 -6.60 11.28
CA PHE A 174 -12.64 -5.48 11.27
C PHE A 174 -11.27 -5.89 11.83
N LYS A 175 -11.28 -6.59 12.97
CA LYS A 175 -10.06 -7.10 13.61
C LYS A 175 -9.22 -7.97 12.66
N ASN A 176 -9.85 -8.80 11.85
CA ASN A 176 -9.17 -9.75 10.97
C ASN A 176 -8.68 -9.09 9.68
N ILE A 177 -9.38 -8.05 9.21
CA ILE A 177 -9.02 -7.31 7.99
C ILE A 177 -8.05 -6.16 8.24
N LEU A 178 -7.93 -5.66 9.47
CA LEU A 178 -7.02 -4.56 9.85
C LEU A 178 -5.58 -4.77 9.35
N LYS A 179 -5.06 -6.00 9.46
CA LYS A 179 -3.71 -6.35 8.97
C LYS A 179 -3.49 -6.07 7.48
N TYR A 180 -4.55 -6.12 6.66
CA TYR A 180 -4.46 -5.86 5.22
C TYR A 180 -4.45 -4.35 4.91
N TYR A 181 -5.11 -3.52 5.72
CA TYR A 181 -4.89 -2.07 5.69
C TYR A 181 -3.43 -1.73 6.03
N LEU A 182 -2.95 -2.25 7.16
CA LEU A 182 -1.60 -2.01 7.66
C LEU A 182 -0.50 -2.44 6.67
N ARG A 183 -0.73 -3.51 5.90
CA ARG A 183 0.26 -4.04 4.93
C ARG A 183 0.60 -3.05 3.81
N SER A 184 -0.36 -2.22 3.40
CA SER A 184 -0.16 -1.20 2.36
C SER A 184 0.26 0.14 2.94
N GLU A 185 -0.11 0.41 4.18
CA GLU A 185 -0.02 1.74 4.78
C GLU A 185 1.42 2.15 5.17
N ASN A 186 1.75 3.38 4.80
CA ASN A 186 2.89 4.13 5.29
C ASN A 186 2.39 5.43 5.93
N TYR A 187 1.97 5.32 7.17
CA TYR A 187 1.34 6.38 7.94
C TYR A 187 2.34 7.47 8.32
N LYS A 188 2.02 8.70 7.95
CA LYS A 188 2.81 9.90 8.20
C LYS A 188 1.94 11.03 8.77
N GLY A 189 0.76 10.71 9.31
CA GLY A 189 -0.09 11.65 10.02
C GLY A 189 0.34 11.85 11.47
N SER A 190 -0.50 12.56 12.22
CA SER A 190 -0.24 12.99 13.60
C SER A 190 -0.94 12.14 14.66
N HIS A 191 -1.81 11.21 14.27
CA HIS A 191 -2.51 10.32 15.20
C HIS A 191 -1.58 9.24 15.76
N THR A 192 -1.98 8.66 16.89
CA THR A 192 -1.23 7.60 17.55
C THR A 192 -1.32 6.31 16.76
N ASN A 193 -0.23 5.55 16.66
CA ASN A 193 -0.25 4.24 15.97
C ASN A 193 -1.08 3.16 16.68
N TYR A 194 -1.65 3.44 17.85
CA TYR A 194 -2.39 2.50 18.68
C TYR A 194 -3.84 2.97 18.91
N GLY A 195 -4.77 2.04 18.92
CA GLY A 195 -6.20 2.30 19.14
C GLY A 195 -6.91 1.10 19.76
N LYS A 196 -8.14 1.30 20.26
CA LYS A 196 -8.94 0.21 20.84
C LYS A 196 -9.73 -0.53 19.75
N VAL A 197 -9.47 -1.81 19.55
CA VAL A 197 -10.22 -2.69 18.64
C VAL A 197 -10.70 -3.92 19.41
N GLY A 198 -12.00 -4.18 19.43
CA GLY A 198 -12.57 -5.29 20.20
C GLY A 198 -12.22 -5.25 21.70
N GLY A 199 -12.12 -4.05 22.27
CA GLY A 199 -11.78 -3.84 23.69
C GLY A 199 -10.29 -3.96 24.04
N ARG A 200 -9.40 -4.20 23.08
CA ARG A 200 -7.94 -4.32 23.29
C ARG A 200 -7.18 -3.22 22.54
N THR A 201 -6.03 -2.82 23.08
CA THR A 201 -5.12 -1.90 22.38
C THR A 201 -4.41 -2.67 21.27
N GLU A 202 -4.65 -2.26 20.03
CA GLU A 202 -4.06 -2.84 18.82
C GLU A 202 -3.26 -1.77 18.05
N VAL A 203 -2.36 -2.22 17.18
CA VAL A 203 -1.72 -1.32 16.20
C VAL A 203 -2.75 -0.97 15.13
N VAL A 204 -3.08 0.31 15.01
CA VAL A 204 -4.06 0.83 14.05
C VAL A 204 -3.42 1.63 12.92
N HIS A 205 -2.14 2.00 13.04
CA HIS A 205 -1.37 2.52 11.91
C HIS A 205 0.00 1.86 11.75
N HIS A 206 0.40 1.66 10.50
CA HIS A 206 1.69 1.09 10.14
C HIS A 206 2.57 2.09 9.40
N LYS A 207 3.89 1.97 9.60
CA LYS A 207 4.91 2.74 8.87
C LYS A 207 5.77 1.76 8.08
N GLY A 208 6.00 2.05 6.80
CA GLY A 208 6.84 1.22 5.92
C GLY A 208 6.11 0.51 4.77
N GLY A 209 4.79 0.62 4.68
CA GLY A 209 4.04 0.19 3.49
C GLY A 209 4.36 1.00 2.22
N LEU A 210 3.74 0.63 1.11
CA LEU A 210 3.97 1.30 -0.18
C LEU A 210 3.11 2.55 -0.38
N MET A 211 1.94 2.64 0.28
CA MET A 211 1.00 3.74 0.15
C MET A 211 1.19 4.74 1.28
N ASN A 212 1.55 5.97 0.96
CA ASN A 212 1.55 7.02 1.98
C ASN A 212 0.12 7.36 2.41
N VAL A 213 -0.05 7.58 3.71
CA VAL A 213 -1.23 8.23 4.29
C VAL A 213 -0.72 9.44 5.06
N VAL A 214 -1.14 10.62 4.62
CA VAL A 214 -0.64 11.91 5.15
C VAL A 214 -1.83 12.80 5.50
N ALA A 215 -1.68 13.55 6.59
CA ALA A 215 -2.50 14.74 6.81
C ALA A 215 -2.23 15.77 5.71
N SER A 216 -3.17 16.71 5.52
CA SER A 216 -2.93 17.79 4.59
C SER A 216 -1.89 18.78 5.10
N ASN A 217 -0.88 19.05 4.28
CA ASN A 217 0.02 20.20 4.48
C ASN A 217 -0.70 21.54 4.31
N PHE A 218 -1.91 21.50 3.75
CA PHE A 218 -2.84 22.60 3.62
C PHE A 218 -4.03 22.36 4.55
N THR A 219 -4.04 23.00 5.71
CA THR A 219 -5.17 22.97 6.65
C THR A 219 -6.11 24.13 6.37
N PHE A 220 -7.35 23.85 5.98
CA PHE A 220 -8.35 24.87 5.71
C PHE A 220 -9.24 25.09 6.94
N ARG A 221 -8.91 26.06 7.81
CA ARG A 221 -9.78 26.45 8.94
C ARG A 221 -10.28 25.30 9.86
N ASP A 222 -9.40 24.37 10.22
CA ASP A 222 -9.68 23.32 11.22
C ASP A 222 -10.19 23.89 12.56
N ASP A 223 -9.75 25.10 12.90
CA ASP A 223 -10.24 25.84 14.06
C ASP A 223 -11.76 26.09 13.99
N LEU A 224 -12.27 26.45 12.82
CA LEU A 224 -13.69 26.71 12.59
C LEU A 224 -14.49 25.41 12.71
N TRP A 225 -14.05 24.36 12.01
CA TRP A 225 -14.73 23.07 11.97
C TRP A 225 -14.81 22.41 13.35
N PHE A 226 -13.68 22.38 14.08
CA PHE A 226 -13.65 21.78 15.42
C PHE A 226 -14.35 22.64 16.48
N SER A 227 -14.36 23.97 16.34
CA SER A 227 -15.14 24.81 17.25
C SER A 227 -16.63 24.55 17.07
N ALA A 228 -17.11 24.48 15.83
CA ALA A 228 -18.49 24.16 15.52
C ALA A 228 -18.91 22.78 16.06
N GLY A 229 -18.11 21.74 15.82
CA GLY A 229 -18.37 20.40 16.35
C GLY A 229 -18.48 20.39 17.88
N LYS A 230 -17.58 21.10 18.58
CA LYS A 230 -17.59 21.22 20.05
C LYS A 230 -18.81 21.97 20.56
N GLU A 231 -19.20 23.06 19.92
CA GLU A 231 -20.40 23.85 20.30
C GLU A 231 -21.68 23.04 20.14
N LEU A 232 -21.74 22.14 19.17
CA LEU A 232 -22.86 21.20 18.96
C LEU A 232 -22.82 19.97 19.87
N GLY A 233 -21.77 19.82 20.70
CA GLY A 233 -21.63 18.72 21.66
C GLY A 233 -20.96 17.46 21.11
N TYR A 234 -20.39 17.51 19.90
CA TYR A 234 -19.68 16.37 19.30
C TYR A 234 -18.22 16.30 19.74
N LYS A 235 -17.64 15.09 19.65
CA LYS A 235 -16.19 14.91 19.72
C LYS A 235 -15.52 15.49 18.48
N VAL A 236 -14.29 15.97 18.64
CA VAL A 236 -13.52 16.65 17.59
C VAL A 236 -12.09 16.15 17.54
N LYS A 237 -11.39 16.40 16.42
CA LYS A 237 -10.01 15.92 16.17
C LYS A 237 -9.90 14.40 16.26
N LEU A 238 -10.95 13.71 15.81
CA LEU A 238 -10.97 12.26 15.77
C LEU A 238 -10.03 11.74 14.68
N ASP A 239 -9.55 10.52 14.90
CA ASP A 239 -8.86 9.73 13.89
C ASP A 239 -9.90 8.89 13.13
N SER A 240 -10.24 9.31 11.91
CA SER A 240 -11.20 8.60 11.05
C SER A 240 -10.65 7.31 10.44
N ASN A 241 -9.32 7.11 10.49
CA ASN A 241 -8.63 5.94 9.96
C ASN A 241 -8.21 4.92 11.04
N GLY A 242 -8.24 5.32 12.31
CA GLY A 242 -8.30 4.42 13.45
C GLY A 242 -9.67 3.70 13.53
N PRO A 243 -10.10 3.28 14.72
CA PRO A 243 -11.48 2.88 14.94
C PRO A 243 -12.38 4.12 14.82
N GLN A 244 -13.00 4.29 13.64
CA GLN A 244 -13.90 5.42 13.34
C GLN A 244 -14.96 5.56 14.44
N GLN A 245 -15.27 6.80 14.80
CA GLN A 245 -16.24 7.17 15.83
C GLN A 245 -17.08 8.34 15.33
N GLU A 246 -18.23 8.53 15.97
CA GLU A 246 -19.06 9.70 15.74
C GLU A 246 -18.33 11.00 16.15
N GLY A 247 -18.30 11.97 15.23
CA GLY A 247 -17.77 13.32 15.47
C GLY A 247 -17.02 13.90 14.28
N PHE A 248 -16.21 14.93 14.56
CA PHE A 248 -15.57 15.79 13.57
C PHE A 248 -14.08 15.48 13.45
N SER A 249 -13.58 15.33 12.22
CA SER A 249 -12.16 15.08 11.91
C SER A 249 -11.69 15.92 10.72
N SER A 250 -10.37 15.99 10.54
CA SER A 250 -9.77 16.42 9.28
C SER A 250 -9.56 15.20 8.41
N ALA A 251 -9.63 15.35 7.09
CA ALA A 251 -9.38 14.24 6.18
C ALA A 251 -7.87 13.92 6.06
N GLU A 252 -7.55 12.66 5.79
CA GLU A 252 -6.21 12.20 5.43
C GLU A 252 -6.20 11.68 3.99
N TYR A 253 -4.99 11.61 3.39
CA TYR A 253 -4.87 11.47 1.95
C TYR A 253 -3.73 10.54 1.52
N ASN A 254 -3.92 9.88 0.37
CA ASN A 254 -2.87 9.18 -0.36
C ASN A 254 -2.04 10.15 -1.21
N ARG A 255 -1.01 10.76 -0.61
CA ARG A 255 -0.12 11.71 -1.27
C ARG A 255 1.37 11.49 -0.97
N ARG A 256 2.24 11.90 -1.88
CA ARG A 256 3.70 11.92 -1.70
C ARG A 256 4.25 13.28 -2.16
N LYS A 257 4.75 14.08 -1.20
CA LYS A 257 5.21 15.45 -1.44
C LYS A 257 4.13 16.28 -2.17
N GLY A 258 2.92 16.34 -1.62
CA GLY A 258 1.79 17.08 -2.19
C GLY A 258 1.16 16.47 -3.45
N ARG A 259 1.88 15.60 -4.16
CA ARG A 259 1.38 14.92 -5.36
C ARG A 259 0.49 13.74 -5.00
N ARG A 260 -0.50 13.46 -5.85
CA ARG A 260 -1.30 12.23 -5.77
C ARG A 260 -0.40 10.99 -5.76
N MET A 261 -0.78 10.00 -4.96
CA MET A 261 -0.13 8.69 -4.96
C MET A 261 -1.17 7.61 -5.18
N SER A 262 -1.39 7.23 -6.44
CA SER A 262 -2.27 6.12 -6.81
C SER A 262 -1.60 4.76 -6.56
N THR A 263 -2.38 3.67 -6.64
CA THR A 263 -1.83 2.32 -6.54
C THR A 263 -0.92 1.96 -7.72
N TYR A 264 -1.11 2.57 -8.90
CA TYR A 264 -0.17 2.41 -10.01
C TYR A 264 1.22 2.93 -9.63
N VAL A 265 1.30 4.20 -9.19
CA VAL A 265 2.54 4.86 -8.76
C VAL A 265 3.22 4.09 -7.60
N ALA A 266 2.43 3.52 -6.69
CA ALA A 266 2.96 2.83 -5.52
C ALA A 266 3.37 1.37 -5.79
N PHE A 267 2.60 0.63 -6.58
CA PHE A 267 2.73 -0.83 -6.70
C PHE A 267 3.24 -1.32 -8.05
N VAL A 268 2.94 -0.64 -9.17
CA VAL A 268 3.23 -1.15 -10.53
C VAL A 268 4.33 -0.35 -11.24
N GLU A 269 4.23 0.98 -11.27
CA GLU A 269 5.21 1.86 -11.93
C GLU A 269 6.67 1.54 -11.53
N PRO A 270 7.01 1.26 -10.24
CA PRO A 270 8.39 0.98 -9.85
C PRO A 270 8.95 -0.34 -10.41
N ILE A 271 8.11 -1.25 -10.88
CA ILE A 271 8.47 -2.64 -11.20
C ILE A 271 8.18 -3.09 -12.62
N GLU A 272 7.24 -2.48 -13.34
CA GLU A 272 6.80 -2.98 -14.65
C GLU A 272 7.93 -3.05 -15.70
N ASN A 273 8.96 -2.22 -15.56
CA ASN A 273 10.15 -2.22 -16.44
C ASN A 273 11.32 -3.08 -15.92
N ARG A 274 11.18 -3.74 -14.77
CA ARG A 274 12.28 -4.47 -14.09
C ARG A 274 11.91 -5.90 -13.68
N TRP A 275 10.65 -6.17 -13.41
CA TRP A 275 10.16 -7.47 -12.97
C TRP A 275 9.77 -8.34 -14.15
N MET A 276 10.55 -9.38 -14.42
CA MET A 276 10.33 -10.29 -15.55
C MET A 276 9.02 -11.09 -15.48
N ASN A 277 8.44 -11.23 -14.28
CA ASN A 277 7.21 -11.99 -14.06
C ASN A 277 5.93 -11.15 -14.23
N LEU A 278 6.04 -9.84 -14.47
CA LEU A 278 4.90 -8.97 -14.70
C LEU A 278 4.92 -8.49 -16.16
N THR A 279 3.85 -8.78 -16.89
CA THR A 279 3.58 -8.19 -18.20
C THR A 279 2.41 -7.22 -18.07
N VAL A 280 2.62 -5.96 -18.45
CA VAL A 280 1.57 -4.93 -18.47
C VAL A 280 1.21 -4.63 -19.92
N ARG A 281 -0.08 -4.65 -20.26
CA ARG A 281 -0.60 -4.21 -21.56
C ARG A 281 -1.63 -3.11 -21.34
N ARG A 282 -1.27 -1.92 -21.81
CA ARG A 282 -2.15 -0.76 -21.90
C ARG A 282 -3.08 -0.91 -23.09
N TYR A 283 -4.10 -0.05 -23.19
CA TYR A 283 -5.01 -0.01 -24.35
C TYR A 283 -5.59 -1.39 -24.74
N SER A 284 -5.88 -2.20 -23.72
CA SER A 284 -6.30 -3.59 -23.79
C SER A 284 -7.69 -3.75 -23.20
N VAL A 285 -8.71 -3.73 -24.06
CA VAL A 285 -10.12 -3.77 -23.67
C VAL A 285 -10.59 -5.21 -23.66
N VAL A 286 -10.83 -5.77 -22.47
CA VAL A 286 -11.33 -7.15 -22.32
C VAL A 286 -12.81 -7.21 -22.63
N SER A 287 -13.20 -8.12 -23.52
CA SER A 287 -14.60 -8.28 -23.96
C SER A 287 -15.34 -9.36 -23.19
N GLU A 288 -14.68 -10.50 -22.94
CA GLU A 288 -15.24 -11.66 -22.25
C GLU A 288 -14.17 -12.62 -21.72
N VAL A 289 -14.56 -13.41 -20.71
CA VAL A 289 -13.85 -14.56 -20.19
C VAL A 289 -14.22 -15.79 -21.02
N ILE A 290 -13.23 -16.61 -21.36
CA ILE A 290 -13.39 -17.83 -22.15
C ILE A 290 -13.51 -19.02 -21.20
N PHE A 291 -14.48 -19.90 -21.47
CA PHE A 291 -14.79 -21.06 -20.64
C PHE A 291 -14.61 -22.40 -21.36
N GLU A 292 -14.14 -23.39 -20.62
CA GLU A 292 -14.31 -24.81 -20.92
C GLU A 292 -15.23 -25.41 -19.84
N GLY A 293 -16.49 -25.68 -20.21
CA GLY A 293 -17.53 -26.04 -19.25
C GLY A 293 -17.73 -24.94 -18.19
N LYS A 294 -17.37 -25.25 -16.94
CA LYS A 294 -17.46 -24.33 -15.77
C LYS A 294 -16.08 -23.83 -15.31
N ARG A 295 -15.06 -23.89 -16.17
CA ARG A 295 -13.70 -23.42 -15.86
C ARG A 295 -13.31 -22.27 -16.77
N ALA A 296 -12.91 -21.15 -16.19
CA ALA A 296 -12.28 -20.06 -16.95
C ALA A 296 -10.89 -20.50 -17.41
N ILE A 297 -10.62 -20.37 -18.71
CA ILE A 297 -9.37 -20.80 -19.35
C ILE A 297 -8.58 -19.65 -19.99
N GLY A 298 -9.15 -18.45 -20.04
CA GLY A 298 -8.51 -17.28 -20.64
C GLY A 298 -9.46 -16.11 -20.82
N VAL A 299 -9.02 -15.10 -21.55
CA VAL A 299 -9.85 -13.93 -21.92
C VAL A 299 -9.66 -13.59 -23.40
N GLN A 300 -10.73 -13.07 -23.99
CA GLN A 300 -10.68 -12.37 -25.28
C GLN A 300 -10.65 -10.86 -25.02
N TYR A 301 -9.80 -10.16 -25.77
CA TYR A 301 -9.62 -8.72 -25.59
C TYR A 301 -9.13 -8.06 -26.88
N GLU A 302 -9.27 -6.75 -26.97
CA GLU A 302 -8.73 -5.94 -28.07
C GLU A 302 -7.51 -5.16 -27.57
N HIS A 303 -6.35 -5.39 -28.18
CA HIS A 303 -5.13 -4.63 -27.90
C HIS A 303 -4.92 -3.60 -29.00
N HIS A 304 -5.12 -2.31 -28.69
CA HIS A 304 -5.17 -1.24 -29.69
C HIS A 304 -6.17 -1.54 -30.84
N GLY A 305 -7.34 -2.08 -30.49
CA GLY A 305 -8.37 -2.48 -31.45
C GLY A 305 -8.07 -3.77 -32.23
N VAL A 306 -6.92 -4.41 -32.00
CA VAL A 306 -6.58 -5.70 -32.61
C VAL A 306 -7.07 -6.83 -31.71
N PRO A 307 -7.98 -7.72 -32.18
CA PRO A 307 -8.45 -8.84 -31.39
C PRO A 307 -7.33 -9.80 -30.98
N LYS A 308 -7.35 -10.22 -29.72
CA LYS A 308 -6.39 -11.13 -29.09
C LYS A 308 -7.11 -12.11 -28.17
N ILE A 309 -6.47 -13.26 -27.98
CA ILE A 309 -6.85 -14.28 -27.00
C ILE A 309 -5.60 -14.62 -26.20
N VAL A 310 -5.75 -14.74 -24.89
CA VAL A 310 -4.68 -15.18 -23.98
C VAL A 310 -5.23 -16.16 -22.97
N PHE A 311 -4.46 -17.20 -22.64
CA PHE A 311 -4.88 -18.30 -21.78
C PHE A 311 -4.29 -18.18 -20.37
N VAL A 312 -4.94 -18.85 -19.42
CA VAL A 312 -4.51 -18.88 -18.02
C VAL A 312 -4.31 -20.31 -17.52
N SER A 313 -3.27 -20.53 -16.72
CA SER A 313 -3.01 -21.82 -16.08
C SER A 313 -3.72 -21.94 -14.72
N LYS A 314 -3.86 -20.83 -13.97
CA LYS A 314 -4.51 -20.79 -12.66
C LYS A 314 -5.85 -20.06 -12.74
N GLU A 315 -5.86 -18.73 -12.60
CA GLU A 315 -7.09 -17.94 -12.44
C GLU A 315 -7.11 -16.64 -13.26
N VAL A 316 -8.27 -16.32 -13.84
CA VAL A 316 -8.62 -14.97 -14.30
C VAL A 316 -9.16 -14.18 -13.10
N ILE A 317 -8.71 -12.95 -12.93
CA ILE A 317 -9.14 -12.05 -11.85
C ILE A 317 -9.70 -10.77 -12.47
N LEU A 318 -11.00 -10.53 -12.32
CA LEU A 318 -11.65 -9.30 -12.77
C LEU A 318 -11.48 -8.21 -11.72
N SER A 319 -10.87 -7.10 -12.10
CA SER A 319 -10.64 -5.90 -11.31
C SER A 319 -10.99 -4.63 -12.11
N ALA A 320 -12.00 -4.76 -12.98
CA ALA A 320 -12.43 -3.71 -13.92
C ALA A 320 -13.39 -2.69 -13.27
N GLY A 321 -13.67 -2.83 -11.98
CA GLY A 321 -14.53 -1.93 -11.21
C GLY A 321 -16.02 -2.23 -11.35
N SER A 322 -16.81 -1.58 -10.49
CA SER A 322 -18.23 -1.90 -10.31
C SER A 322 -19.11 -1.69 -11.52
N TYR A 323 -18.68 -0.87 -12.48
CA TYR A 323 -19.39 -0.68 -13.73
C TYR A 323 -19.13 -1.78 -14.76
N ILE A 324 -17.88 -2.24 -14.89
CA ILE A 324 -17.45 -3.06 -16.03
C ILE A 324 -17.24 -4.54 -15.68
N SER A 325 -16.79 -4.87 -14.47
CA SER A 325 -16.72 -6.26 -14.01
C SER A 325 -18.04 -7.04 -14.20
N PRO A 326 -19.23 -6.52 -13.83
CA PRO A 326 -20.49 -7.23 -14.11
C PRO A 326 -20.79 -7.33 -15.62
N ILE A 327 -20.44 -6.32 -16.42
CA ILE A 327 -20.65 -6.33 -17.87
C ILE A 327 -19.81 -7.40 -18.55
N ILE A 328 -18.54 -7.55 -18.14
CA ILE A 328 -17.66 -8.62 -18.63
C ILE A 328 -18.28 -9.98 -18.29
N LEU A 329 -18.74 -10.19 -17.04
CA LEU A 329 -19.38 -11.45 -16.65
C LEU A 329 -20.62 -11.76 -17.49
N ILE A 330 -21.55 -10.81 -17.65
CA ILE A 330 -22.79 -11.01 -18.43
C ILE A 330 -22.44 -11.37 -19.88
N ARG A 331 -21.50 -10.66 -20.50
CA ARG A 331 -21.02 -10.93 -21.86
C ARG A 331 -20.29 -12.26 -22.02
N SER A 332 -19.75 -12.80 -20.92
CA SER A 332 -19.13 -14.11 -20.85
C SER A 332 -20.15 -15.24 -20.60
N GLY A 333 -21.44 -14.93 -20.49
CA GLY A 333 -22.50 -15.90 -20.21
C GLY A 333 -22.77 -16.13 -18.72
N VAL A 334 -22.21 -15.32 -17.83
CA VAL A 334 -22.38 -15.40 -16.37
C VAL A 334 -23.18 -14.20 -15.89
N GLY A 335 -24.45 -14.40 -15.54
CA GLY A 335 -25.33 -13.32 -15.09
C GLY A 335 -26.80 -13.69 -15.26
N PRO A 336 -27.73 -12.73 -15.07
CA PRO A 336 -29.15 -13.05 -15.11
C PRO A 336 -29.53 -13.65 -16.46
N LYS A 337 -30.16 -14.83 -16.46
CA LYS A 337 -30.48 -15.58 -17.69
C LYS A 337 -31.13 -14.72 -18.77
N LYS A 338 -32.04 -13.82 -18.41
CA LYS A 338 -32.71 -12.91 -19.36
C LYS A 338 -31.72 -11.96 -20.05
N GLN A 339 -30.80 -11.36 -19.29
CA GLN A 339 -29.76 -10.44 -19.80
C GLN A 339 -28.77 -11.16 -20.72
N VAL A 340 -28.28 -12.33 -20.29
CA VAL A 340 -27.35 -13.15 -21.08
C VAL A 340 -28.00 -13.59 -22.40
N THR A 341 -29.25 -14.05 -22.35
CA THR A 341 -29.99 -14.47 -23.55
C THR A 341 -30.24 -13.29 -24.51
N SER A 342 -30.52 -12.09 -24.00
CA SER A 342 -30.80 -10.91 -24.85
C SER A 342 -29.60 -10.44 -25.69
N ILE A 343 -28.38 -10.85 -25.34
CA ILE A 343 -27.17 -10.57 -26.12
C ILE A 343 -26.68 -11.79 -26.91
N ASN A 344 -27.55 -12.79 -27.09
CA ASN A 344 -27.27 -14.03 -27.84
C ASN A 344 -26.04 -14.79 -27.34
N LYS A 345 -25.79 -14.77 -26.01
CA LYS A 345 -24.70 -15.54 -25.39
C LYS A 345 -25.22 -16.84 -24.77
N PRO A 346 -24.48 -17.96 -24.90
CA PRO A 346 -24.78 -19.17 -24.15
C PRO A 346 -24.72 -18.91 -22.65
N LEU A 347 -25.71 -19.42 -21.92
CA LEU A 347 -25.74 -19.31 -20.46
C LEU A 347 -24.70 -20.27 -19.85
N VAL A 348 -23.67 -19.69 -19.24
CA VAL A 348 -22.68 -20.42 -18.44
C VAL A 348 -23.17 -20.54 -17.01
N ALA A 349 -23.62 -19.47 -16.37
CA ALA A 349 -24.23 -19.52 -15.03
C ALA A 349 -25.28 -18.42 -14.84
N ASP A 350 -26.41 -18.78 -14.24
CA ASP A 350 -27.48 -17.85 -13.85
C ASP A 350 -27.15 -17.32 -12.44
N LEU A 351 -26.65 -16.09 -12.39
CA LEU A 351 -26.25 -15.40 -11.16
C LEU A 351 -26.80 -13.97 -11.17
N PRO A 352 -27.02 -13.33 -10.01
CA PRO A 352 -27.56 -11.97 -9.90
C PRO A 352 -26.52 -10.89 -10.22
N VAL A 353 -25.69 -11.11 -11.26
CA VAL A 353 -24.66 -10.17 -11.70
C VAL A 353 -25.29 -8.84 -12.11
N GLY A 354 -24.73 -7.75 -11.58
CA GLY A 354 -25.19 -6.39 -11.83
C GLY A 354 -26.25 -5.89 -10.86
N GLU A 355 -26.87 -6.76 -10.05
CA GLU A 355 -27.85 -6.37 -9.04
C GLU A 355 -27.17 -5.79 -7.76
N ASN A 356 -27.97 -5.33 -6.80
CA ASN A 356 -27.52 -4.82 -5.49
C ASN A 356 -26.56 -3.61 -5.58
N LEU A 357 -26.60 -2.83 -6.67
CA LEU A 357 -25.75 -1.63 -6.79
C LEU A 357 -26.01 -0.69 -5.62
N GLN A 358 -24.93 -0.27 -4.98
CA GLN A 358 -24.93 0.70 -3.88
C GLN A 358 -23.90 1.79 -4.17
N ASP A 359 -24.20 3.01 -3.74
CA ASP A 359 -23.34 4.18 -3.82
C ASP A 359 -23.70 5.13 -2.68
N HIS A 360 -22.76 5.99 -2.28
CA HIS A 360 -23.08 7.10 -1.39
C HIS A 360 -23.79 8.17 -2.22
N VAL A 361 -25.05 8.45 -1.92
CA VAL A 361 -25.76 9.57 -2.51
C VAL A 361 -25.39 10.86 -1.77
N VAL A 362 -25.00 11.87 -2.55
CA VAL A 362 -24.63 13.20 -2.06
C VAL A 362 -25.82 14.13 -2.21
N VAL A 363 -26.09 14.93 -1.19
CA VAL A 363 -26.97 16.10 -1.23
C VAL A 363 -26.09 17.34 -1.08
N PRO A 364 -25.76 18.02 -2.20
CA PRO A 364 -25.04 19.28 -2.14
C PRO A 364 -25.90 20.36 -1.51
N MET A 365 -25.42 20.98 -0.43
CA MET A 365 -26.07 22.15 0.14
C MET A 365 -25.76 23.40 -0.71
N PRO A 366 -26.54 24.49 -0.57
CA PRO A 366 -26.18 25.74 -1.23
C PRO A 366 -24.79 26.22 -0.80
N PRO A 367 -24.12 27.02 -1.64
CA PRO A 367 -22.91 27.73 -1.25
C PRO A 367 -23.09 28.49 0.06
N ILE A 368 -22.10 28.44 0.93
CA ILE A 368 -22.06 29.21 2.16
C ILE A 368 -21.24 30.48 1.88
N VAL A 369 -21.93 31.61 1.78
CA VAL A 369 -21.29 32.92 1.62
C VAL A 369 -20.83 33.43 2.97
N VAL A 370 -19.65 34.04 2.99
CA VAL A 370 -18.99 34.52 4.22
C VAL A 370 -18.69 36.01 4.06
N ARG A 371 -19.02 36.81 5.09
CA ARG A 371 -18.72 38.24 5.12
C ARG A 371 -17.24 38.50 5.36
N ASP A 372 -16.64 37.79 6.30
CA ASP A 372 -15.21 37.83 6.51
C ASP A 372 -14.49 37.04 5.41
N LYS A 373 -13.93 37.72 4.42
CA LYS A 373 -13.22 37.05 3.32
C LYS A 373 -11.81 36.58 3.71
N SER A 374 -11.29 36.96 4.89
CA SER A 374 -9.97 36.50 5.37
C SER A 374 -9.93 35.00 5.66
N VAL A 375 -11.10 34.35 5.73
CA VAL A 375 -11.19 32.89 5.90
C VAL A 375 -10.61 32.11 4.73
N PHE A 376 -10.60 32.69 3.53
CA PHE A 376 -10.06 32.09 2.32
C PHE A 376 -8.58 32.45 2.22
N LYS A 377 -7.72 31.55 2.71
CA LYS A 377 -6.26 31.78 2.74
C LYS A 377 -5.65 31.79 1.32
N TYR A 378 -6.31 31.13 0.37
CA TYR A 378 -5.91 31.08 -1.03
C TYR A 378 -7.16 31.19 -1.89
N ALA A 379 -7.24 32.27 -2.68
CA ALA A 379 -8.28 32.42 -3.68
C ALA A 379 -7.93 31.57 -4.90
N LEU A 380 -8.91 30.89 -5.48
CA LEU A 380 -8.75 30.12 -6.72
C LEU A 380 -8.12 30.95 -7.87
N ASN A 381 -8.27 32.28 -7.81
CA ASN A 381 -7.77 33.23 -8.79
C ASN A 381 -6.28 33.62 -8.58
N ASN A 382 -5.60 33.14 -7.54
CA ASN A 382 -4.24 33.55 -7.16
C ASN A 382 -3.16 32.49 -7.45
N LEU A 383 -3.30 31.70 -8.52
CA LEU A 383 -2.20 30.84 -8.99
C LEU A 383 -1.00 31.71 -9.41
N SER A 384 0.07 31.71 -8.62
CA SER A 384 1.31 32.45 -8.87
C SER A 384 2.48 31.50 -9.17
N PHE A 385 3.57 32.03 -9.72
CA PHE A 385 4.81 31.24 -9.88
C PHE A 385 5.32 30.70 -8.54
N ASP A 386 5.23 31.48 -7.46
CA ASP A 386 5.63 31.06 -6.11
C ASP A 386 4.83 29.83 -5.63
N GLU A 387 3.55 29.75 -5.99
CA GLU A 387 2.68 28.63 -5.67
C GLU A 387 3.11 27.35 -6.41
N PHE A 388 3.48 27.47 -7.70
CA PHE A 388 4.06 26.37 -8.46
C PHE A 388 5.41 25.93 -7.88
N ASP A 389 6.29 26.87 -7.56
CA ASP A 389 7.61 26.57 -6.97
C ASP A 389 7.47 25.92 -5.60
N ASN A 390 6.54 26.37 -4.77
CA ASN A 390 6.24 25.77 -3.47
C ASN A 390 5.69 24.34 -3.63
N PHE A 391 4.79 24.11 -4.58
CA PHE A 391 4.29 22.77 -4.87
C PHE A 391 5.39 21.83 -5.35
N ILE A 392 6.24 22.28 -6.29
CA ILE A 392 7.32 21.46 -6.86
C ILE A 392 8.37 21.10 -5.78
N ASN A 393 8.79 22.09 -4.99
CA ASN A 393 9.90 21.91 -4.06
C ASN A 393 9.45 21.34 -2.70
N ASN A 394 8.30 21.78 -2.18
CA ASN A 394 7.84 21.45 -0.83
C ASN A 394 6.60 20.54 -0.82
N GLY A 395 5.91 20.38 -1.95
CA GLY A 395 4.66 19.62 -1.98
C GLY A 395 3.55 20.25 -1.14
N GLY A 396 3.60 21.58 -0.98
CA GLY A 396 2.61 22.36 -0.25
C GLY A 396 1.78 23.24 -1.17
N GLY A 397 0.97 24.10 -0.56
CA GLY A 397 0.15 25.07 -1.29
C GLY A 397 -1.17 24.51 -1.79
N PHE A 398 -1.97 25.41 -2.37
CA PHE A 398 -3.25 25.14 -2.99
C PHE A 398 -3.17 24.07 -4.10
N LEU A 399 -2.10 23.98 -4.88
CA LEU A 399 -1.97 22.93 -5.92
C LEU A 399 -1.91 21.50 -5.36
N SER A 400 -1.57 21.36 -4.07
CA SER A 400 -1.62 20.07 -3.37
C SER A 400 -3.00 19.79 -2.76
N ALA A 401 -3.90 20.76 -2.73
CA ALA A 401 -5.20 20.73 -2.05
C ALA A 401 -6.34 20.20 -2.95
N LEU A 402 -7.41 19.76 -2.30
CA LEU A 402 -8.69 19.37 -2.89
C LEU A 402 -9.83 19.97 -2.08
N ASP A 403 -11.00 20.09 -2.68
CA ASP A 403 -12.17 20.85 -2.23
C ASP A 403 -12.80 20.38 -0.92
N ALA A 404 -12.60 19.12 -0.50
CA ALA A 404 -13.03 18.60 0.80
C ALA A 404 -11.83 18.41 1.76
N PHE A 405 -11.75 19.25 2.79
CA PHE A 405 -10.64 19.25 3.75
C PHE A 405 -10.99 18.54 5.05
N GLN A 406 -12.26 18.62 5.42
CA GLN A 406 -12.76 18.18 6.70
C GLN A 406 -13.99 17.32 6.53
N GLU A 407 -14.21 16.49 7.53
CA GLU A 407 -15.31 15.56 7.54
C GLU A 407 -15.94 15.44 8.93
N ALA A 408 -17.17 14.96 8.97
CA ALA A 408 -17.79 14.48 10.18
C ALA A 408 -18.61 13.24 9.89
N PHE A 409 -18.57 12.28 10.80
CA PHE A 409 -19.42 11.08 10.77
C PHE A 409 -20.45 11.19 11.89
N ILE A 410 -21.72 11.17 11.54
CA ILE A 410 -22.85 11.36 12.47
C ILE A 410 -23.78 10.15 12.41
N ALA A 411 -24.22 9.67 13.57
CA ALA A 411 -25.26 8.65 13.65
C ALA A 411 -26.63 9.33 13.61
N SER A 412 -27.45 8.97 12.63
CA SER A 412 -28.83 9.42 12.57
C SER A 412 -29.63 8.92 13.78
N ASN A 413 -30.73 9.58 14.09
CA ASN A 413 -31.70 9.09 15.07
C ASN A 413 -32.16 7.67 14.72
N ARG A 414 -32.26 7.35 13.44
CA ARG A 414 -32.63 6.01 12.97
C ARG A 414 -31.58 4.97 13.36
N ALA A 415 -30.31 5.21 13.06
CA ALA A 415 -29.22 4.32 13.48
C ALA A 415 -29.24 4.07 14.99
N THR A 416 -29.50 5.14 15.75
CA THR A 416 -29.40 5.16 17.20
C THR A 416 -30.59 4.46 17.88
N PHE A 417 -31.81 4.72 17.41
CA PHE A 417 -33.03 4.29 18.10
C PHE A 417 -33.79 3.16 17.39
N LEU A 418 -33.82 3.15 16.06
CA LEU A 418 -34.60 2.18 15.28
C LEU A 418 -33.79 0.93 14.96
N ASP A 419 -32.53 1.10 14.56
CA ASP A 419 -31.62 -0.03 14.32
C ASP A 419 -31.00 -0.54 15.64
N ASN A 420 -31.11 0.25 16.72
CA ASN A 420 -30.56 -0.01 18.05
C ASN A 420 -29.02 -0.14 18.06
N ILE A 421 -28.32 0.68 17.25
CA ILE A 421 -26.86 0.69 17.12
C ILE A 421 -26.31 2.13 17.27
N PRO A 422 -26.26 2.69 18.50
CA PRO A 422 -26.00 4.12 18.78
C PRO A 422 -24.59 4.62 18.45
N ASN A 423 -23.73 3.82 17.83
CA ASN A 423 -22.35 4.20 17.49
C ASN A 423 -21.94 3.68 16.10
N TRP A 424 -22.87 3.63 15.15
CA TRP A 424 -22.58 3.28 13.77
C TRP A 424 -23.11 4.39 12.86
N PRO A 425 -22.26 5.37 12.50
CA PRO A 425 -22.70 6.50 11.71
C PRO A 425 -23.29 6.08 10.35
N ASP A 426 -24.19 6.87 9.79
CA ASP A 426 -24.77 6.73 8.44
C ASP A 426 -24.79 8.04 7.66
N ILE A 427 -24.45 9.15 8.32
CA ILE A 427 -24.29 10.46 7.72
C ILE A 427 -22.80 10.78 7.70
N GLN A 428 -22.27 11.13 6.53
CA GLN A 428 -20.98 11.80 6.41
C GLN A 428 -21.18 13.21 5.88
N LEU A 429 -20.51 14.17 6.51
CA LEU A 429 -20.46 15.55 6.05
C LEU A 429 -19.08 15.82 5.48
N TYR A 430 -19.01 16.49 4.34
CA TYR A 430 -17.77 17.07 3.83
C TYR A 430 -17.82 18.57 3.86
N PHE A 431 -16.79 19.17 4.45
CA PHE A 431 -16.64 20.61 4.55
C PHE A 431 -15.36 21.08 3.85
N GLY A 432 -15.47 22.20 3.16
CA GLY A 432 -14.33 22.82 2.52
C GLY A 432 -14.64 24.10 1.76
N GLN A 433 -13.88 24.33 0.70
CA GLN A 433 -13.92 25.56 -0.10
C GLN A 433 -14.41 25.26 -1.51
N GLY A 434 -15.28 26.13 -2.02
CA GLY A 434 -15.74 26.11 -3.40
C GLY A 434 -15.65 27.49 -4.03
N TYR A 435 -16.16 27.59 -5.26
CA TYR A 435 -16.24 28.84 -6.02
C TYR A 435 -17.62 28.99 -6.62
N HIS A 436 -18.25 30.15 -6.40
CA HIS A 436 -19.58 30.42 -6.88
C HIS A 436 -19.75 31.89 -7.22
N LYS A 437 -20.33 32.20 -8.40
CA LYS A 437 -20.57 33.57 -8.90
C LYS A 437 -19.34 34.48 -8.78
N ASN A 438 -18.17 33.97 -9.16
CA ASN A 438 -16.88 34.67 -9.10
C ASN A 438 -16.36 34.99 -7.69
N GLU A 439 -16.86 34.32 -6.66
CA GLU A 439 -16.38 34.45 -5.29
C GLU A 439 -16.02 33.09 -4.67
N ASP A 440 -15.01 33.11 -3.79
CA ASP A 440 -14.76 31.99 -2.89
C ASP A 440 -15.91 31.85 -1.88
N VAL A 441 -16.35 30.60 -1.69
CA VAL A 441 -17.44 30.21 -0.81
C VAL A 441 -17.03 28.99 0.01
N LEU A 442 -17.70 28.78 1.14
CA LEU A 442 -17.60 27.51 1.88
C LEU A 442 -18.64 26.51 1.35
N THR A 443 -18.38 25.22 1.52
CA THR A 443 -19.29 24.13 1.13
C THR A 443 -19.50 23.17 2.31
N CYS A 444 -20.71 22.61 2.43
CA CYS A 444 -21.05 21.53 3.38
C CYS A 444 -21.93 20.53 2.64
N ASN A 445 -21.41 19.37 2.27
CA ASN A 445 -22.17 18.36 1.54
C ASN A 445 -22.58 17.23 2.46
N VAL A 446 -23.80 16.72 2.28
CA VAL A 446 -24.36 15.61 3.07
C VAL A 446 -24.27 14.33 2.24
N HIS A 447 -23.78 13.26 2.85
CA HIS A 447 -23.62 11.96 2.21
C HIS A 447 -24.36 10.90 3.02
N VAL A 448 -25.21 10.12 2.34
CA VAL A 448 -25.87 8.94 2.94
C VAL A 448 -24.94 7.75 2.73
N ASN A 449 -24.29 7.31 3.80
CA ASN A 449 -23.20 6.33 3.75
C ASN A 449 -23.65 4.89 4.02
N ARG A 450 -24.88 4.68 4.53
CA ARG A 450 -25.49 3.35 4.68
C ARG A 450 -26.85 3.32 3.98
N PRO A 451 -26.89 3.46 2.64
CA PRO A 451 -28.15 3.55 1.90
C PRO A 451 -28.92 2.21 1.94
N TYR A 452 -30.24 2.30 1.94
CA TYR A 452 -31.17 1.16 1.80
C TYR A 452 -31.59 0.95 0.34
N SER A 453 -31.63 2.02 -0.46
CA SER A 453 -31.84 1.92 -1.90
C SER A 453 -30.85 0.97 -2.57
N ARG A 454 -31.34 0.23 -3.56
CA ARG A 454 -30.56 -0.68 -4.40
C ARG A 454 -30.85 -0.42 -5.87
N GLY A 455 -29.78 -0.20 -6.60
CA GLY A 455 -29.79 -0.06 -8.05
C GLY A 455 -29.35 -1.34 -8.76
N LYS A 456 -29.08 -1.22 -10.05
CA LYS A 456 -28.49 -2.28 -10.87
C LYS A 456 -27.70 -1.75 -12.07
N ILE A 457 -26.84 -2.61 -12.60
CA ILE A 457 -26.13 -2.43 -13.87
C ILE A 457 -26.50 -3.57 -14.82
N SER A 458 -26.88 -3.21 -16.04
CA SER A 458 -27.17 -4.17 -17.11
C SER A 458 -26.45 -3.81 -18.40
N VAL A 459 -26.36 -4.76 -19.33
CA VAL A 459 -25.74 -4.53 -20.64
C VAL A 459 -26.72 -3.77 -21.53
N ASN A 460 -26.24 -2.71 -22.17
CA ASN A 460 -26.97 -2.07 -23.26
C ASN A 460 -26.78 -2.86 -24.56
N THR A 461 -27.84 -3.51 -25.03
CA THR A 461 -27.81 -4.33 -26.25
C THR A 461 -27.69 -3.53 -27.54
N THR A 462 -27.92 -2.21 -27.49
CA THR A 462 -27.81 -1.32 -28.66
C THR A 462 -26.37 -0.86 -28.94
N SER A 463 -25.46 -1.07 -27.99
CA SER A 463 -24.06 -0.65 -28.13
C SER A 463 -23.21 -1.76 -28.75
N SER A 464 -22.51 -1.45 -29.84
CA SER A 464 -21.60 -2.36 -30.52
C SER A 464 -20.13 -2.20 -30.09
N SER A 465 -19.76 -1.07 -29.50
CA SER A 465 -18.38 -0.76 -29.10
C SER A 465 -18.13 -1.12 -27.64
N LEU A 466 -17.04 -1.85 -27.38
CA LEU A 466 -16.58 -2.20 -26.03
C LEU A 466 -16.11 -0.97 -25.24
N GLU A 467 -15.68 0.09 -25.94
CA GLU A 467 -15.29 1.36 -25.32
C GLU A 467 -16.44 2.37 -25.27
N SER A 468 -17.66 1.96 -25.61
CA SER A 468 -18.83 2.84 -25.51
C SER A 468 -19.17 3.14 -24.06
N ASN A 469 -19.34 4.42 -23.75
CA ASN A 469 -19.86 4.85 -22.46
C ASN A 469 -21.34 4.51 -22.23
N LEU A 470 -22.06 4.09 -23.28
CA LEU A 470 -23.43 3.61 -23.21
C LEU A 470 -23.50 2.10 -22.95
N LEU A 471 -22.36 1.40 -22.90
CA LEU A 471 -22.31 -0.05 -22.74
C LEU A 471 -22.96 -0.52 -21.41
N PRO A 472 -22.63 0.05 -20.24
CA PRO A 472 -23.40 -0.19 -19.04
C PRO A 472 -24.64 0.71 -18.98
N LEU A 473 -25.83 0.11 -18.84
CA LEU A 473 -27.01 0.81 -18.36
C LEU A 473 -26.95 0.85 -16.84
N VAL A 474 -26.78 2.05 -16.28
CA VAL A 474 -26.65 2.27 -14.83
C VAL A 474 -27.97 2.81 -14.29
N ASP A 475 -28.60 2.08 -13.38
CA ASP A 475 -29.74 2.58 -12.61
C ASP A 475 -29.37 2.63 -11.14
N TYR A 476 -29.21 3.84 -10.60
CA TYR A 476 -28.84 4.02 -9.19
C TYR A 476 -30.02 3.77 -8.25
N ASN A 477 -31.23 4.11 -8.72
CA ASN A 477 -32.47 3.97 -7.97
C ASN A 477 -32.41 4.64 -6.58
N TYR A 478 -31.77 5.80 -6.49
CA TYR A 478 -31.62 6.56 -5.24
C TYR A 478 -32.97 6.94 -4.64
N PHE A 479 -33.08 6.85 -3.31
CA PHE A 479 -34.29 7.15 -2.55
C PHE A 479 -35.52 6.38 -3.03
N SER A 480 -35.32 5.16 -3.56
CA SER A 480 -36.36 4.16 -3.71
C SER A 480 -36.86 3.66 -2.35
N ASP A 481 -36.02 3.74 -1.31
CA ASP A 481 -36.39 3.52 0.07
C ASP A 481 -36.54 4.87 0.78
N GLU A 482 -37.67 5.05 1.45
CA GLU A 482 -38.03 6.27 2.19
C GLU A 482 -37.06 6.58 3.35
N THR A 483 -36.40 5.54 3.85
CA THR A 483 -35.36 5.64 4.89
C THR A 483 -34.22 6.56 4.49
N ASP A 484 -33.81 6.52 3.22
CA ASP A 484 -32.67 7.30 2.76
C ASP A 484 -32.98 8.80 2.79
N TYR A 485 -34.26 9.20 2.66
CA TYR A 485 -34.66 10.59 2.88
C TYR A 485 -34.55 11.00 4.34
N ASP A 486 -34.89 10.12 5.30
CA ASP A 486 -34.79 10.44 6.73
C ASP A 486 -33.36 10.82 7.10
N VAL A 487 -32.41 9.98 6.68
CA VAL A 487 -30.97 10.16 6.93
C VAL A 487 -30.46 11.43 6.24
N ALA A 488 -30.84 11.65 4.98
CA ALA A 488 -30.45 12.84 4.25
C ALA A 488 -31.00 14.14 4.87
N ILE A 489 -32.27 14.16 5.30
CA ILE A 489 -32.90 15.33 5.94
C ILE A 489 -32.21 15.63 7.28
N GLU A 490 -31.89 14.61 8.07
CA GLU A 490 -31.15 14.80 9.31
C GLU A 490 -29.74 15.34 9.05
N GLY A 491 -29.05 14.85 8.01
CA GLY A 491 -27.76 15.42 7.59
C GLY A 491 -27.85 16.88 7.16
N VAL A 492 -28.92 17.27 6.44
CA VAL A 492 -29.21 18.67 6.10
C VAL A 492 -29.36 19.51 7.37
N GLU A 493 -30.07 19.00 8.38
CA GLU A 493 -30.20 19.67 9.68
C GLU A 493 -28.86 19.85 10.39
N VAL A 494 -27.98 18.86 10.37
CA VAL A 494 -26.65 18.98 10.96
C VAL A 494 -25.83 20.05 10.25
N CYS A 495 -25.75 20.06 8.90
CA CYS A 495 -25.07 21.12 8.16
C CYS A 495 -25.65 22.50 8.50
N ARG A 496 -26.98 22.62 8.62
CA ARG A 496 -27.64 23.87 9.02
C ARG A 496 -27.28 24.30 10.43
N ARG A 497 -27.25 23.39 11.41
CA ARG A 497 -26.81 23.71 12.77
C ARG A 497 -25.36 24.18 12.82
N VAL A 498 -24.46 23.54 12.07
CA VAL A 498 -23.05 23.96 11.96
C VAL A 498 -22.95 25.41 11.52
N VAL A 499 -23.63 25.80 10.45
CA VAL A 499 -23.50 27.14 9.86
C VAL A 499 -24.34 28.20 10.60
N GLU A 500 -25.60 27.88 10.89
CA GLU A 500 -26.60 28.86 11.35
C GLU A 500 -26.65 29.01 12.88
N GLN A 501 -26.18 28.02 13.65
CA GLN A 501 -26.33 28.01 15.12
C GLN A 501 -25.02 28.16 15.90
N THR A 502 -23.87 27.80 15.30
CA THR A 502 -22.58 27.94 15.97
C THR A 502 -22.06 29.38 15.95
N ALA A 503 -21.47 29.83 17.04
CA ALA A 503 -20.73 31.07 17.12
C ALA A 503 -19.54 31.07 16.15
N ALA A 504 -18.84 29.93 16.01
CA ALA A 504 -17.74 29.75 15.06
C ALA A 504 -18.09 30.28 13.65
N PHE A 505 -19.19 29.80 13.05
CA PHE A 505 -19.62 30.20 11.72
C PHE A 505 -20.36 31.56 11.69
N ARG A 506 -21.16 31.88 12.71
CA ARG A 506 -21.86 33.18 12.76
C ARG A 506 -20.90 34.36 12.89
N ASN A 507 -19.78 34.20 13.60
CA ASN A 507 -18.81 35.29 13.80
C ASN A 507 -18.12 35.72 12.50
N ILE A 508 -17.92 34.78 11.56
CA ILE A 508 -17.40 35.09 10.22
C ILE A 508 -18.51 35.58 9.26
N GLY A 509 -19.76 35.64 9.73
CA GLY A 509 -20.92 36.01 8.93
C GLY A 509 -21.26 34.98 7.86
N ALA A 510 -21.05 33.69 8.15
CA ALA A 510 -21.41 32.61 7.25
C ALA A 510 -22.94 32.45 7.17
N ARG A 511 -23.46 32.30 5.94
CA ARG A 511 -24.87 31.98 5.67
C ARG A 511 -24.99 31.19 4.38
N PHE A 512 -25.95 30.28 4.31
CA PHE A 512 -26.31 29.64 3.04
C PHE A 512 -26.90 30.67 2.07
N ASP A 513 -26.47 30.61 0.81
CA ASP A 513 -27.04 31.39 -0.29
C ASP A 513 -28.18 30.63 -0.97
N TRP A 514 -29.32 30.55 -0.28
CA TRP A 514 -30.51 29.83 -0.76
C TRP A 514 -31.06 30.36 -2.09
N ASP A 515 -30.81 31.62 -2.41
CA ASP A 515 -31.27 32.26 -3.64
C ASP A 515 -30.39 31.92 -4.86
N SER A 516 -29.17 31.41 -4.63
CA SER A 516 -28.26 31.06 -5.72
C SER A 516 -28.63 29.79 -6.47
N LEU A 517 -29.38 28.90 -5.82
CA LEU A 517 -29.77 27.59 -6.35
C LEU A 517 -31.24 27.34 -5.99
N PRO A 518 -32.18 28.13 -6.53
CA PRO A 518 -33.59 27.97 -6.21
C PRO A 518 -34.10 26.64 -6.77
N VAL A 519 -34.85 25.92 -5.94
CA VAL A 519 -35.63 24.76 -6.36
C VAL A 519 -37.11 25.08 -6.20
N ASP A 520 -37.93 24.67 -7.17
CA ASP A 520 -39.37 24.91 -7.13
C ASP A 520 -40.08 23.88 -6.22
N CYS A 521 -39.82 24.00 -4.92
CA CYS A 521 -40.36 23.12 -3.87
C CYS A 521 -41.37 23.84 -2.96
N GLY A 522 -41.74 25.08 -3.29
CA GLY A 522 -42.51 25.96 -2.41
C GLY A 522 -41.70 26.40 -1.19
N SER A 523 -42.33 26.43 0.00
CA SER A 523 -41.65 26.81 1.25
C SER A 523 -41.94 25.81 2.36
N PRO A 524 -40.99 25.56 3.30
CA PRO A 524 -41.20 24.63 4.40
C PRO A 524 -42.48 24.91 5.22
N ARG A 525 -42.88 26.18 5.35
CA ARG A 525 -44.12 26.58 6.05
C ARG A 525 -45.40 26.22 5.31
N LYS A 526 -45.36 26.17 3.97
CA LYS A 526 -46.54 25.90 3.13
C LYS A 526 -46.72 24.41 2.86
N VAL A 527 -45.62 23.71 2.56
CA VAL A 527 -45.67 22.30 2.14
C VAL A 527 -45.30 21.32 3.26
N GLY A 528 -44.84 21.82 4.41
CA GLY A 528 -44.31 21.00 5.48
C GLY A 528 -42.79 20.79 5.35
N TYR A 529 -42.12 20.69 6.50
CA TYR A 529 -40.66 20.65 6.57
C TYR A 529 -40.07 19.44 5.83
N ARG A 530 -40.61 18.25 6.11
CA ARG A 530 -40.17 16.99 5.50
C ARG A 530 -40.34 17.01 3.98
N ASP A 531 -41.53 17.38 3.50
CA ASP A 531 -41.84 17.33 2.07
C ASP A 531 -41.05 18.37 1.26
N TYR A 532 -40.79 19.53 1.85
CA TYR A 532 -39.87 20.51 1.26
C TYR A 532 -38.48 19.92 1.03
N TRP A 533 -37.88 19.30 2.06
CA TRP A 533 -36.53 18.74 1.93
C TRP A 533 -36.46 17.53 1.04
N LYS A 534 -37.48 16.66 1.02
CA LYS A 534 -37.57 15.59 0.02
C LYS A 534 -37.52 16.15 -1.40
N CYS A 535 -38.30 17.19 -1.68
CA CYS A 535 -38.28 17.85 -2.97
C CYS A 535 -36.88 18.40 -3.28
N TYR A 536 -36.26 19.15 -2.35
CA TYR A 536 -34.90 19.66 -2.52
C TYR A 536 -33.89 18.54 -2.82
N ILE A 537 -33.90 17.47 -2.03
CA ILE A 537 -33.02 16.32 -2.16
C ILE A 537 -33.16 15.69 -3.55
N ARG A 538 -34.39 15.44 -4.02
CA ARG A 538 -34.62 14.86 -5.36
C ARG A 538 -34.04 15.71 -6.49
N HIS A 539 -34.11 17.03 -6.36
CA HIS A 539 -33.57 17.94 -7.35
C HIS A 539 -32.04 17.94 -7.37
N ARG A 540 -31.42 17.95 -6.19
CA ARG A 540 -29.99 18.26 -6.02
C ARG A 540 -29.10 17.03 -5.90
N SER A 541 -29.65 15.89 -5.49
CA SER A 541 -28.85 14.72 -5.14
C SER A 541 -28.12 14.13 -6.34
N THR A 542 -26.90 13.66 -6.13
CA THR A 542 -26.08 13.00 -7.16
C THR A 542 -25.18 11.92 -6.56
N SER A 543 -24.43 11.21 -7.41
CA SER A 543 -23.48 10.17 -7.01
C SER A 543 -22.22 10.76 -6.35
N ASN A 544 -21.70 10.10 -5.31
CA ASN A 544 -20.36 10.35 -4.78
C ASN A 544 -19.26 9.53 -5.50
N TYR A 545 -19.62 8.85 -6.59
CA TYR A 545 -18.75 7.98 -7.38
C TYR A 545 -18.22 6.74 -6.61
N HIS A 546 -18.93 6.32 -5.57
CA HIS A 546 -18.61 5.15 -4.74
C HIS A 546 -19.48 3.94 -5.10
N VAL A 547 -19.62 3.68 -6.40
CA VAL A 547 -20.41 2.55 -6.88
C VAL A 547 -19.76 1.22 -6.48
N THR A 548 -20.54 0.35 -5.84
CA THR A 548 -20.11 -0.94 -5.29
C THR A 548 -21.16 -2.03 -5.53
N SER A 549 -20.87 -3.23 -5.03
CA SER A 549 -21.87 -4.27 -4.76
C SER A 549 -22.51 -4.98 -5.96
N THR A 550 -22.15 -4.62 -7.19
CA THR A 550 -22.69 -5.23 -8.42
C THR A 550 -22.30 -6.69 -8.66
N ASN A 551 -21.34 -7.23 -7.90
CA ASN A 551 -20.95 -8.64 -7.86
C ASN A 551 -20.80 -9.12 -6.41
N SER A 552 -21.78 -8.77 -5.56
CA SER A 552 -21.73 -8.94 -4.10
C SER A 552 -21.29 -10.35 -3.64
N MET A 553 -20.46 -10.39 -2.59
CA MET A 553 -20.16 -11.63 -1.86
C MET A 553 -21.28 -11.99 -0.87
N GLY A 554 -21.43 -13.27 -0.55
CA GLY A 554 -22.41 -13.72 0.46
C GLY A 554 -22.25 -15.21 0.83
N LYS A 555 -23.18 -15.73 1.63
CA LYS A 555 -23.25 -17.17 2.02
C LYS A 555 -23.70 -18.05 0.85
N ALA A 556 -23.34 -19.32 0.86
CA ALA A 556 -23.66 -20.25 -0.23
C ALA A 556 -25.15 -20.32 -0.63
N ASP A 557 -26.06 -20.07 0.32
CA ASP A 557 -27.51 -20.03 0.15
C ASP A 557 -28.09 -18.64 -0.15
N ASP A 558 -27.25 -17.59 -0.15
CA ASP A 558 -27.66 -16.22 -0.48
C ASP A 558 -27.99 -16.10 -1.98
N PRO A 559 -29.26 -15.83 -2.34
CA PRO A 559 -29.68 -15.72 -3.74
C PRO A 559 -29.22 -14.43 -4.42
N HIS A 560 -28.69 -13.45 -3.68
CA HIS A 560 -28.22 -12.16 -4.19
C HIS A 560 -26.71 -12.09 -4.36
N ALA A 561 -25.98 -13.14 -3.99
CA ALA A 561 -24.53 -13.15 -4.06
C ALA A 561 -24.00 -13.80 -5.35
N VAL A 562 -22.99 -13.15 -5.93
CA VAL A 562 -22.30 -13.53 -7.17
C VAL A 562 -21.00 -14.25 -6.87
N VAL A 563 -20.30 -13.83 -5.81
CA VAL A 563 -19.04 -14.45 -5.37
C VAL A 563 -19.18 -15.07 -3.98
N ASP A 564 -18.27 -15.97 -3.63
CA ASP A 564 -18.12 -16.48 -2.26
C ASP A 564 -17.27 -15.54 -1.38
N SER A 565 -17.06 -15.90 -0.10
CA SER A 565 -16.24 -15.11 0.82
C SER A 565 -14.74 -15.08 0.47
N GLU A 566 -14.29 -15.95 -0.44
CA GLU A 566 -12.96 -15.93 -1.04
C GLU A 566 -12.92 -15.19 -2.38
N LEU A 567 -14.02 -14.55 -2.76
CA LEU A 567 -14.20 -13.76 -3.97
C LEU A 567 -14.18 -14.56 -5.27
N LYS A 568 -14.40 -15.89 -5.20
CA LYS A 568 -14.56 -16.76 -6.37
C LYS A 568 -15.97 -16.63 -6.91
N VAL A 569 -16.10 -16.56 -8.25
CA VAL A 569 -17.41 -16.55 -8.90
C VAL A 569 -18.10 -17.89 -8.67
N ARG A 570 -19.33 -17.85 -8.16
CA ARG A 570 -20.04 -19.05 -7.73
C ARG A 570 -20.29 -20.02 -8.87
N GLY A 571 -20.01 -21.30 -8.61
CA GLY A 571 -20.18 -22.36 -9.62
C GLY A 571 -19.21 -22.28 -10.80
N ILE A 572 -18.19 -21.42 -10.74
CA ILE A 572 -17.18 -21.24 -11.77
C ILE A 572 -15.79 -21.40 -11.16
N SER A 573 -14.99 -22.28 -11.75
CA SER A 573 -13.60 -22.50 -11.33
C SER A 573 -12.62 -21.61 -12.11
N GLY A 574 -11.56 -21.17 -11.46
CA GLY A 574 -10.52 -20.35 -12.09
C GLY A 574 -10.93 -18.90 -12.39
N LEU A 575 -12.00 -18.39 -11.78
CA LEU A 575 -12.47 -17.02 -11.96
C LEU A 575 -12.76 -16.35 -10.61
N ARG A 576 -12.21 -15.15 -10.41
CA ARG A 576 -12.50 -14.28 -9.26
C ARG A 576 -12.87 -12.88 -9.71
N VAL A 577 -13.59 -12.17 -8.84
CA VAL A 577 -13.77 -10.72 -8.95
C VAL A 577 -13.10 -10.09 -7.73
N VAL A 578 -12.25 -9.09 -7.93
CA VAL A 578 -11.53 -8.40 -6.86
C VAL A 578 -11.49 -6.92 -7.19
N ASP A 579 -12.55 -6.21 -6.80
CA ASP A 579 -12.71 -4.76 -6.87
C ASP A 579 -13.88 -4.34 -5.96
N ALA A 580 -14.38 -3.11 -6.09
CA ALA A 580 -15.50 -2.61 -5.28
C ALA A 580 -16.84 -3.33 -5.51
N SER A 581 -17.01 -4.05 -6.62
CA SER A 581 -18.26 -4.76 -6.92
C SER A 581 -18.55 -5.90 -5.95
N VAL A 582 -17.55 -6.44 -5.25
CA VAL A 582 -17.73 -7.59 -4.36
C VAL A 582 -18.21 -7.22 -2.96
N MET A 583 -18.19 -5.93 -2.60
CA MET A 583 -18.71 -5.48 -1.31
C MET A 583 -20.18 -5.91 -1.18
N PRO A 584 -20.63 -6.53 -0.08
CA PRO A 584 -22.04 -6.88 0.09
C PRO A 584 -22.87 -5.65 0.45
N THR A 585 -22.26 -4.72 1.18
CA THR A 585 -22.77 -3.37 1.47
C THR A 585 -21.64 -2.38 1.31
N VAL A 586 -21.95 -1.15 0.91
CA VAL A 586 -20.94 -0.08 0.90
C VAL A 586 -20.44 0.21 2.33
N THR A 587 -19.17 0.56 2.49
CA THR A 587 -18.58 0.94 3.78
C THR A 587 -18.86 2.39 4.10
N ASN A 588 -18.93 2.75 5.39
CA ASN A 588 -19.01 4.13 5.83
C ASN A 588 -17.66 4.89 5.74
N ALA A 589 -17.19 5.04 4.50
CA ALA A 589 -15.95 5.70 4.14
C ALA A 589 -15.85 5.87 2.63
N ASN A 590 -14.92 6.72 2.20
CA ASN A 590 -14.44 6.70 0.83
C ASN A 590 -13.84 5.33 0.47
N ILE A 591 -14.37 4.72 -0.59
CA ILE A 591 -14.20 3.27 -0.83
C ILE A 591 -12.81 2.86 -1.35
N ASN A 592 -11.91 3.81 -1.64
CA ASN A 592 -10.61 3.51 -2.23
C ASN A 592 -9.75 2.64 -1.29
N ALA A 593 -9.67 2.98 0.01
CA ALA A 593 -8.91 2.17 0.96
C ALA A 593 -9.57 0.80 1.21
N PRO A 594 -10.91 0.68 1.38
CA PRO A 594 -11.59 -0.62 1.39
C PRO A 594 -11.26 -1.50 0.19
N VAL A 595 -11.19 -0.94 -1.02
CA VAL A 595 -10.76 -1.68 -2.22
C VAL A 595 -9.30 -2.15 -2.12
N MET A 596 -8.40 -1.32 -1.60
CA MET A 596 -7.01 -1.74 -1.36
C MET A 596 -6.92 -2.90 -0.36
N MET A 597 -7.72 -2.85 0.70
CA MET A 597 -7.81 -3.91 1.72
C MET A 597 -8.33 -5.21 1.11
N ILE A 598 -9.40 -5.16 0.31
CA ILE A 598 -9.95 -6.31 -0.41
C ILE A 598 -8.86 -6.94 -1.30
N ALA A 599 -8.11 -6.13 -2.05
CA ALA A 599 -7.04 -6.61 -2.91
C ALA A 599 -5.87 -7.23 -2.15
N GLU A 600 -5.45 -6.64 -1.02
CA GLU A 600 -4.40 -7.20 -0.16
C GLU A 600 -4.81 -8.54 0.45
N LYS A 601 -6.07 -8.65 0.90
CA LYS A 601 -6.64 -9.91 1.41
C LYS A 601 -6.71 -10.97 0.31
N ALA A 602 -7.24 -10.61 -0.85
CA ALA A 602 -7.36 -11.50 -2.00
C ALA A 602 -5.97 -12.03 -2.44
N ALA A 603 -4.99 -11.14 -2.58
CA ALA A 603 -3.63 -11.52 -2.93
C ALA A 603 -3.02 -12.53 -1.93
N ALA A 604 -3.24 -12.33 -0.63
CA ALA A 604 -2.77 -13.25 0.40
C ALA A 604 -3.47 -14.62 0.32
N ASN A 605 -4.78 -14.65 0.06
CA ASN A 605 -5.56 -15.87 -0.09
C ASN A 605 -5.19 -16.66 -1.36
N ILE A 606 -5.01 -15.96 -2.48
CA ILE A 606 -4.57 -16.55 -3.76
C ILE A 606 -3.17 -17.15 -3.61
N ALA A 607 -2.24 -16.40 -2.99
CA ALA A 607 -0.90 -16.90 -2.72
C ALA A 607 -0.92 -18.15 -1.83
N ARG A 608 -1.81 -18.23 -0.83
CA ARG A 608 -1.99 -19.43 0.00
C ARG A 608 -2.57 -20.60 -0.81
N THR A 609 -3.57 -20.33 -1.65
CA THR A 609 -4.24 -21.35 -2.47
C THR A 609 -3.29 -22.02 -3.45
N TRP A 610 -2.40 -21.23 -4.06
CA TRP A 610 -1.49 -21.68 -5.12
C TRP A 610 -0.04 -21.81 -4.65
N ALA A 611 0.21 -21.74 -3.35
CA ALA A 611 1.53 -22.00 -2.80
C ALA A 611 1.97 -23.42 -3.24
N PRO A 612 3.23 -23.60 -3.67
CA PRO A 612 3.73 -24.94 -3.97
C PRO A 612 3.55 -25.82 -2.74
N ILE A 613 2.75 -26.88 -2.86
CA ILE A 613 2.69 -27.92 -1.83
C ILE A 613 4.06 -28.60 -1.88
N PHE A 614 4.95 -28.25 -0.96
CA PHE A 614 6.02 -29.17 -0.61
C PHE A 614 5.33 -30.39 0.00
N GLN A 615 5.25 -31.48 -0.76
CA GLN A 615 4.81 -32.79 -0.25
C GLN A 615 5.83 -33.28 0.79
N GLY A 616 5.66 -32.81 2.01
CA GLY A 616 6.23 -33.35 3.23
C GLY A 616 5.13 -33.31 4.27
N VAL A 617 4.59 -34.48 4.60
CA VAL A 617 3.51 -34.78 5.56
C VAL A 617 3.29 -33.68 6.60
N TYR A 618 2.20 -32.92 6.47
CA TYR A 618 1.65 -32.12 7.57
C TYR A 618 0.43 -32.86 8.13
N TYR A 619 0.56 -33.36 9.36
CA TYR A 619 -0.59 -33.71 10.19
C TYR A 619 -1.40 -32.44 10.47
N ILE A 620 -2.71 -32.59 10.30
CA ILE A 620 -3.74 -31.58 10.51
C ILE A 620 -3.71 -31.11 11.97
N SER A 621 -3.61 -29.80 12.20
CA SER A 621 -4.18 -29.17 13.40
C SER A 621 -5.00 -27.95 12.98
N ASN A 622 -6.32 -28.10 13.07
CA ASN A 622 -7.30 -27.02 12.96
C ASN A 622 -7.16 -26.06 14.14
N ASP A 623 -6.53 -24.89 13.95
CA ASP A 623 -6.85 -23.63 14.67
C ASP A 623 -6.06 -22.44 14.06
N PRO A 624 -6.69 -21.45 13.38
CA PRO A 624 -5.97 -20.28 12.90
C PRO A 624 -6.00 -19.17 13.96
N PHE A 625 -4.91 -19.11 14.73
CA PHE A 625 -4.45 -17.96 15.55
C PHE A 625 -5.19 -17.68 16.88
N ARG A 626 -4.92 -18.50 17.90
CA ARG A 626 -4.76 -17.98 19.27
C ARG A 626 -3.32 -17.48 19.46
N HIS A 627 -3.18 -16.16 19.63
CA HIS A 627 -2.08 -15.47 20.31
C HIS A 627 -0.64 -15.88 19.95
N LEU A 628 -0.02 -15.17 18.99
CA LEU A 628 1.43 -15.08 18.92
C LEU A 628 1.94 -14.16 20.05
N ASN A 629 1.98 -14.71 21.26
CA ASN A 629 2.98 -14.29 22.25
C ASN A 629 4.34 -14.80 21.74
N ILE A 630 5.36 -13.95 21.81
CA ILE A 630 6.73 -14.13 21.27
C ILE A 630 7.54 -15.28 21.95
N ASN A 631 6.89 -16.22 22.63
CA ASN A 631 7.55 -17.34 23.32
C ASN A 631 7.55 -18.69 22.57
N THR A 632 6.98 -18.80 21.37
CA THR A 632 6.94 -20.06 20.60
C THR A 632 8.03 -20.24 19.54
N THR A 633 8.89 -19.23 19.31
CA THR A 633 10.06 -19.39 18.43
C THR A 633 11.12 -20.35 19.01
N LEU A 634 11.05 -20.65 20.31
CA LEU A 634 11.94 -21.60 20.99
C LEU A 634 11.62 -23.08 20.73
N PHE A 635 10.45 -23.43 20.18
CA PHE A 635 10.10 -24.84 19.90
C PHE A 635 10.04 -25.19 18.41
N PHE A 636 9.64 -24.27 17.54
CA PHE A 636 9.56 -24.54 16.09
C PHE A 636 10.91 -24.48 15.37
N GLY A 637 11.84 -23.62 15.84
CA GLY A 637 13.22 -23.61 15.32
C GLY A 637 13.97 -24.89 15.67
N ASN A 638 13.70 -25.47 16.85
CA ASN A 638 14.35 -26.69 17.30
C ASN A 638 13.79 -27.95 16.60
N ALA A 639 12.50 -28.01 16.25
CA ALA A 639 11.94 -29.20 15.58
C ALA A 639 12.40 -29.36 14.12
N GLN A 640 12.60 -28.26 13.39
CA GLN A 640 13.14 -28.28 12.02
C GLN A 640 14.65 -28.53 12.01
N LEU A 641 15.39 -27.99 13.00
CA LEU A 641 16.82 -28.28 13.16
C LEU A 641 17.05 -29.73 13.62
N ILE A 642 16.23 -30.25 14.55
CA ILE A 642 16.27 -31.66 14.97
C ILE A 642 15.90 -32.58 13.80
N HIS A 643 14.91 -32.24 12.96
CA HIS A 643 14.61 -33.02 11.75
C HIS A 643 15.75 -32.98 10.72
N ALA A 644 16.40 -31.82 10.53
CA ALA A 644 17.60 -31.73 9.70
C ALA A 644 18.75 -32.56 10.29
N CYS A 645 18.93 -32.55 11.61
CA CYS A 645 19.87 -33.42 12.31
C CYS A 645 19.49 -34.90 12.16
N THR A 646 18.22 -35.28 12.20
CA THR A 646 17.76 -36.69 12.04
C THR A 646 17.92 -37.17 10.61
N ILE A 647 17.63 -36.35 9.60
CA ILE A 647 17.86 -36.69 8.18
C ILE A 647 19.36 -36.82 7.89
N VAL A 648 20.21 -35.98 8.52
CA VAL A 648 21.68 -36.11 8.45
C VAL A 648 22.19 -37.32 9.26
N MET A 649 21.52 -37.70 10.34
CA MET A 649 21.81 -38.91 11.14
C MET A 649 21.55 -40.20 10.35
N THR A 650 20.56 -40.25 9.46
CA THR A 650 20.29 -41.45 8.65
C THR A 650 21.19 -41.58 7.42
N VAL A 651 21.80 -40.48 6.95
CA VAL A 651 22.59 -40.45 5.70
C VAL A 651 24.12 -40.50 5.95
N SER A 652 24.62 -40.36 7.18
CA SER A 652 26.07 -40.24 7.46
C SER A 652 26.66 -41.27 8.43
N ALA A 653 26.15 -42.50 8.47
CA ALA A 653 26.68 -43.58 9.31
C ALA A 653 28.13 -44.03 8.95
N THR A 654 28.83 -43.38 8.01
CA THR A 654 30.17 -43.81 7.56
C THR A 654 31.34 -42.89 7.95
N HIS A 655 31.13 -41.71 8.56
CA HIS A 655 32.25 -40.78 8.84
C HIS A 655 32.11 -40.03 10.18
N ALA A 656 32.43 -40.70 11.29
CA ALA A 656 32.31 -40.18 12.66
C ALA A 656 33.16 -38.92 12.98
N ASN A 657 34.23 -38.65 12.23
CA ASN A 657 35.14 -37.53 12.52
C ASN A 657 34.68 -36.18 11.91
N VAL A 658 33.89 -36.20 10.83
CA VAL A 658 33.29 -34.99 10.24
C VAL A 658 32.11 -34.49 11.09
N PHE A 659 31.46 -35.41 11.81
CA PHE A 659 30.31 -35.19 12.69
C PHE A 659 30.62 -34.25 13.87
N VAL A 660 31.75 -34.45 14.56
CA VAL A 660 32.14 -33.66 15.75
C VAL A 660 32.46 -32.21 15.36
N ILE A 661 33.04 -31.99 14.19
CA ILE A 661 33.47 -30.67 13.71
C ILE A 661 32.27 -29.80 13.32
N TRP A 662 31.28 -30.38 12.63
CA TRP A 662 30.04 -29.66 12.30
C TRP A 662 29.17 -29.37 13.52
N PHE A 663 29.13 -30.29 14.48
CA PHE A 663 28.39 -30.10 15.73
C PHE A 663 28.97 -28.93 16.55
N ILE A 664 30.30 -28.83 16.70
CA ILE A 664 30.96 -27.75 17.44
C ILE A 664 30.78 -26.39 16.73
N ALA A 665 30.85 -26.35 15.40
CA ALA A 665 30.65 -25.12 14.63
C ALA A 665 29.21 -24.60 14.73
N LEU A 666 28.21 -25.48 14.59
CA LEU A 666 26.80 -25.11 14.71
C LEU A 666 26.44 -24.71 16.15
N PHE A 667 26.98 -25.42 17.15
CA PHE A 667 26.76 -25.09 18.56
C PHE A 667 27.38 -23.72 18.93
N GLY A 668 28.55 -23.40 18.39
CA GLY A 668 29.19 -22.09 18.53
C GLY A 668 28.37 -20.96 17.91
N ILE A 669 27.79 -21.17 16.73
CA ILE A 669 26.93 -20.18 16.05
C ILE A 669 25.64 -19.94 16.86
N CYS A 670 25.00 -21.00 17.36
CA CYS A 670 23.81 -20.88 18.21
C CYS A 670 24.09 -20.13 19.52
N LEU A 671 25.25 -20.35 20.15
CA LEU A 671 25.65 -19.61 21.35
C LEU A 671 25.88 -18.12 21.06
N VAL A 672 26.52 -17.79 19.94
CA VAL A 672 26.72 -16.40 19.52
C VAL A 672 25.38 -15.70 19.26
N GLU A 673 24.44 -16.37 18.61
CA GLU A 673 23.13 -15.79 18.29
C GLU A 673 22.26 -15.59 19.55
N ILE A 674 22.30 -16.52 20.50
CA ILE A 674 21.62 -16.41 21.80
C ILE A 674 22.21 -15.25 22.62
N HIS A 675 23.54 -15.19 22.74
CA HIS A 675 24.20 -14.12 23.49
C HIS A 675 23.98 -12.74 22.86
N THR A 676 23.98 -12.65 21.52
CA THR A 676 23.76 -11.38 20.80
C THR A 676 22.32 -10.89 20.94
N ASN A 677 21.31 -11.79 20.92
CA ASN A 677 19.90 -11.42 21.09
C ASN A 677 19.56 -10.99 22.52
N VAL A 678 20.08 -11.70 23.53
CA VAL A 678 19.90 -11.33 24.94
C VAL A 678 20.55 -9.97 25.22
N TYR A 679 21.75 -9.76 24.72
CA TYR A 679 22.49 -8.51 24.91
C TYR A 679 21.81 -7.32 24.22
N THR A 680 21.34 -7.49 22.97
CA THR A 680 20.64 -6.41 22.23
C THR A 680 19.39 -5.95 22.97
N ARG A 681 18.62 -6.88 23.55
CA ARG A 681 17.42 -6.54 24.34
C ARG A 681 17.76 -5.82 25.64
N LEU A 682 18.83 -6.21 26.33
CA LEU A 682 19.27 -5.54 27.56
C LEU A 682 19.81 -4.12 27.28
N VAL A 683 20.50 -3.92 26.16
CA VAL A 683 20.97 -2.60 25.71
C VAL A 683 19.79 -1.71 25.31
N THR A 684 18.83 -2.22 24.52
CA THR A 684 17.61 -1.45 24.21
C THR A 684 16.82 -1.08 25.47
N LEU A 685 16.74 -1.99 26.45
CA LEU A 685 16.05 -1.71 27.71
C LEU A 685 16.77 -0.66 28.57
N TRP A 686 18.10 -0.66 28.56
CA TRP A 686 18.90 0.36 29.24
C TRP A 686 18.79 1.72 28.56
N GLU A 687 18.88 1.77 27.23
CA GLU A 687 18.71 3.00 26.43
C GLU A 687 17.31 3.61 26.59
N LEU A 688 16.28 2.79 26.75
CA LEU A 688 14.91 3.25 26.97
C LEU A 688 14.65 3.78 28.38
N THR A 689 15.47 3.42 29.37
CA THR A 689 15.20 3.72 30.79
C THR A 689 16.17 4.71 31.43
N GLU A 690 17.35 4.91 30.84
CA GLU A 690 18.45 5.78 31.32
C GLU A 690 18.82 5.59 32.80
N LYS A 691 18.45 4.45 33.40
CA LYS A 691 18.68 4.11 34.81
C LYS A 691 19.39 2.76 34.92
N PRO A 692 20.12 2.49 36.02
CA PRO A 692 20.71 1.18 36.25
C PRO A 692 19.62 0.10 36.29
N LEU A 693 19.70 -0.88 35.39
CA LEU A 693 18.74 -1.99 35.33
C LEU A 693 18.81 -2.81 36.63
N SER A 694 17.68 -2.95 37.32
CA SER A 694 17.56 -3.83 38.49
C SER A 694 17.28 -5.27 38.05
N LEU A 695 17.62 -6.25 38.90
CA LEU A 695 17.36 -7.68 38.60
C LEU A 695 15.88 -7.92 38.27
N ASN A 696 14.97 -7.34 39.07
CA ASN A 696 13.52 -7.45 38.85
C ASN A 696 13.08 -6.86 37.50
N MET A 697 13.71 -5.77 37.02
CA MET A 697 13.41 -5.21 35.69
C MET A 697 13.89 -6.11 34.56
N ILE A 698 15.05 -6.75 34.73
CA ILE A 698 15.61 -7.68 33.74
C ILE A 698 14.74 -8.93 33.66
N GLU A 699 14.39 -9.49 34.82
CA GLU A 699 13.54 -10.68 34.92
C GLU A 699 12.12 -10.44 34.39
N SER A 700 11.52 -9.27 34.68
CA SER A 700 10.19 -8.93 34.17
C SER A 700 10.20 -8.65 32.67
N HIS A 701 11.25 -8.02 32.13
CA HIS A 701 11.31 -7.67 30.70
C HIS A 701 11.68 -8.87 29.82
N MET A 702 12.51 -9.78 30.35
CA MET A 702 12.88 -11.02 29.65
C MET A 702 11.90 -12.17 29.93
N ASN A 703 11.03 -12.02 30.93
CA ASN A 703 10.06 -13.01 31.38
C ASN A 703 10.70 -14.34 31.81
N ILE A 704 11.79 -14.25 32.60
CA ILE A 704 12.57 -15.38 33.12
C ILE A 704 12.94 -15.08 34.58
N VAL A 705 12.86 -16.07 35.48
CA VAL A 705 13.36 -15.96 36.87
C VAL A 705 14.79 -16.46 36.91
N MET A 706 15.76 -15.62 37.30
CA MET A 706 17.17 -15.99 37.31
C MET A 706 17.58 -16.60 38.66
N PRO A 707 18.43 -17.65 38.68
CA PRO A 707 18.90 -18.25 39.93
C PRO A 707 19.77 -17.28 40.73
N GLU A 708 19.65 -17.25 42.07
CA GLU A 708 20.42 -16.37 42.97
C GLU A 708 21.95 -16.42 42.76
N ARG A 709 22.46 -17.53 42.23
CA ARG A 709 23.89 -17.74 41.93
C ARG A 709 24.42 -16.87 40.78
N VAL A 710 23.55 -16.26 39.98
CA VAL A 710 23.90 -15.42 38.80
C VAL A 710 23.98 -13.93 39.18
N VAL A 711 23.46 -13.54 40.35
CA VAL A 711 23.43 -12.16 40.86
C VAL A 711 24.81 -11.50 40.97
N PRO A 712 25.90 -12.21 41.37
CA PRO A 712 27.25 -11.63 41.36
C PRO A 712 27.78 -11.29 39.96
N ALA A 713 27.41 -12.07 38.93
CA ALA A 713 27.83 -11.84 37.54
C ALA A 713 27.18 -10.59 36.94
N ILE A 714 25.96 -10.25 37.36
CA ILE A 714 25.25 -9.04 36.93
C ILE A 714 25.83 -7.76 37.57
N LYS A 715 26.36 -7.85 38.80
CA LYS A 715 27.15 -6.75 39.40
C LYS A 715 28.44 -6.46 38.62
N ASN A 716 29.04 -7.46 37.99
CA ASN A 716 30.19 -7.27 37.10
C ASN A 716 29.79 -6.68 35.73
N LEU A 717 28.56 -6.94 35.25
CA LEU A 717 28.01 -6.27 34.06
C LEU A 717 27.87 -4.76 34.25
N LYS A 718 27.62 -4.27 35.48
CA LYS A 718 27.68 -2.84 35.83
C LYS A 718 29.06 -2.21 35.59
N ILE A 719 30.13 -2.99 35.74
CA ILE A 719 31.52 -2.56 35.47
C ILE A 719 31.78 -2.60 33.96
N VAL A 720 31.28 -3.63 33.26
CA VAL A 720 31.40 -3.78 31.80
C VAL A 720 30.66 -2.67 31.05
N CYS A 721 29.42 -2.32 31.42
CA CYS A 721 28.68 -1.23 30.78
C CYS A 721 29.30 0.15 31.02
N LYS A 722 30.07 0.33 32.11
CA LYS A 722 30.78 1.59 32.41
C LYS A 722 32.15 1.69 31.71
N LEU A 723 32.78 0.55 31.40
CA LEU A 723 34.02 0.46 30.62
C LEU A 723 33.81 0.46 29.09
N TYR A 724 32.57 0.31 28.62
CA TYR A 724 32.27 0.09 27.20
C TYR A 724 32.32 1.33 26.29
N ASN A 725 32.76 2.48 26.80
CA ASN A 725 33.00 3.64 25.95
C ASN A 725 34.26 3.51 25.09
N ASP A 726 35.17 2.57 25.39
CA ASP A 726 36.40 2.39 24.61
C ASP A 726 36.82 0.89 24.54
N VAL A 727 36.74 0.28 23.34
CA VAL A 727 37.49 -0.94 22.92
C VAL A 727 36.87 -2.35 23.16
N GLY A 728 35.73 -2.52 23.85
CA GLY A 728 35.23 -3.86 24.25
C GLY A 728 34.81 -4.85 23.12
N GLY A 729 34.21 -4.37 22.02
CA GLY A 729 33.67 -5.26 20.97
C GLY A 729 34.74 -6.00 20.16
N VAL A 730 35.93 -5.42 20.03
CA VAL A 730 37.06 -6.03 19.30
C VAL A 730 37.67 -7.16 20.13
N TYR A 731 37.71 -7.02 21.46
CA TYR A 731 38.31 -8.04 22.34
C TYR A 731 37.51 -9.34 22.36
N VAL A 732 36.17 -9.27 22.36
CA VAL A 732 35.30 -10.45 22.33
C VAL A 732 35.41 -11.17 20.99
N LEU A 733 35.40 -10.43 19.88
CA LEU A 733 35.51 -11.02 18.54
C LEU A 733 36.90 -11.64 18.31
N CYS A 734 37.97 -10.98 18.76
CA CYS A 734 39.34 -11.52 18.71
C CYS A 734 39.51 -12.75 19.61
N THR A 735 38.82 -12.82 20.75
CA THR A 735 38.84 -13.99 21.63
C THR A 735 38.10 -15.18 21.01
N VAL A 736 36.96 -14.94 20.35
CA VAL A 736 36.22 -15.97 19.62
C VAL A 736 37.02 -16.49 18.42
N VAL A 737 37.62 -15.61 17.63
CA VAL A 737 38.47 -16.00 16.49
C VAL A 737 39.71 -16.75 16.98
N ARG A 738 40.38 -16.27 18.04
CA ARG A 738 41.53 -16.96 18.65
C ARG A 738 41.15 -18.35 19.14
N ASN A 739 40.01 -18.52 19.81
CA ASN A 739 39.58 -19.83 20.28
C ASN A 739 39.27 -20.78 19.12
N ILE A 740 38.62 -20.30 18.05
CA ILE A 740 38.35 -21.10 16.84
C ILE A 740 39.67 -21.56 16.21
N LEU A 741 40.65 -20.67 16.08
CA LEU A 741 41.97 -20.99 15.53
C LEU A 741 42.74 -21.99 16.41
N THR A 742 42.71 -21.84 17.74
CA THR A 742 43.32 -22.80 18.67
C THR A 742 42.67 -24.18 18.60
N TYR A 743 41.34 -24.27 18.41
CA TYR A 743 40.65 -25.55 18.22
C TYR A 743 40.97 -26.20 16.86
N MET A 744 41.20 -25.39 15.81
CA MET A 744 41.65 -25.89 14.51
C MET A 744 43.08 -26.42 14.53
N GLU A 745 43.98 -25.75 15.27
CA GLU A 745 45.38 -26.18 15.46
C GLU A 745 45.47 -27.53 16.21
N ILE A 746 44.58 -27.74 17.19
CA ILE A 746 44.44 -29.04 17.88
C ILE A 746 43.91 -30.12 16.93
N GLY A 747 42.94 -29.77 16.07
CA GLY A 747 42.38 -30.67 15.06
C GLY A 747 43.40 -31.11 13.99
N HIS A 748 44.31 -30.22 13.58
CA HIS A 748 45.34 -30.50 12.56
C HIS A 748 46.28 -31.66 12.94
N ASN A 749 46.54 -31.81 14.25
CA ASN A 749 47.37 -32.88 14.79
C ASN A 749 46.66 -34.25 14.88
N TRP A 750 45.33 -34.29 14.70
CA TRP A 750 44.50 -35.50 14.83
C TRP A 750 44.05 -36.10 13.49
N VAL A 751 44.41 -35.46 12.36
CA VAL A 751 43.95 -35.84 11.02
C VAL A 751 45.07 -36.53 10.23
N SER A 752 44.72 -37.59 9.51
CA SER A 752 45.68 -38.41 8.72
C SER A 752 46.35 -37.57 7.61
N LYS A 753 47.58 -37.93 7.21
CA LYS A 753 48.35 -37.16 6.19
C LYS A 753 47.60 -36.99 4.86
N SER A 754 46.70 -37.89 4.50
CA SER A 754 45.90 -37.85 3.27
C SER A 754 44.74 -36.86 3.29
N GLU A 755 44.29 -36.42 4.46
CA GLU A 755 43.09 -35.56 4.61
C GLU A 755 43.44 -34.08 4.86
N ARG A 756 44.73 -33.78 5.07
CA ARG A 756 45.25 -32.42 5.30
C ARG A 756 44.91 -31.39 4.20
N PRO A 757 44.83 -31.73 2.89
CA PRO A 757 44.49 -30.74 1.87
C PRO A 757 43.07 -30.15 2.03
N ILE A 758 42.11 -30.95 2.49
CA ILE A 758 40.73 -30.51 2.75
C ILE A 758 40.68 -29.64 4.01
N PHE A 759 41.44 -30.01 5.04
CA PHE A 759 41.56 -29.20 6.25
C PHE A 759 42.19 -27.83 5.97
N TRP A 760 43.22 -27.79 5.11
CA TRP A 760 43.86 -26.57 4.63
C TRP A 760 42.86 -25.64 3.89
N GLN A 761 41.95 -26.18 3.08
CA GLN A 761 40.93 -25.36 2.40
C GLN A 761 39.91 -24.77 3.38
N ILE A 762 39.56 -25.49 4.43
CA ILE A 762 38.64 -25.03 5.48
C ILE A 762 39.29 -23.93 6.32
N GLU A 763 40.56 -24.11 6.69
CA GLU A 763 41.32 -23.13 7.47
C GLU A 763 41.54 -21.80 6.71
N ILE A 764 41.83 -21.90 5.40
CA ILE A 764 41.89 -20.73 4.49
C ILE A 764 40.52 -20.06 4.39
N SER A 765 39.43 -20.83 4.24
CA SER A 765 38.08 -20.28 4.11
C SER A 765 37.62 -19.55 5.37
N VAL A 766 37.88 -20.12 6.56
CA VAL A 766 37.53 -19.50 7.84
C VAL A 766 38.38 -18.26 8.12
N THR A 767 39.66 -18.28 7.71
CA THR A 767 40.54 -17.11 7.80
C THR A 767 40.08 -15.99 6.88
N LEU A 768 39.71 -16.31 5.63
CA LEU A 768 39.19 -15.33 4.67
C LEU A 768 37.83 -14.74 5.11
N ILE A 769 36.95 -15.56 5.69
CA ILE A 769 35.68 -15.09 6.27
C ILE A 769 35.92 -14.19 7.48
N SER A 770 36.87 -14.54 8.35
CA SER A 770 37.24 -13.72 9.51
C SER A 770 37.85 -12.39 9.08
N MET A 771 38.69 -12.38 8.04
CA MET A 771 39.21 -11.15 7.42
C MET A 771 38.10 -10.32 6.77
N PHE A 772 37.14 -10.95 6.09
CA PHE A 772 36.01 -10.26 5.48
C PHE A 772 35.14 -9.58 6.54
N ILE A 773 34.84 -10.27 7.65
CA ILE A 773 34.07 -9.74 8.76
C ILE A 773 34.81 -8.59 9.44
N LEU A 774 36.11 -8.72 9.71
CA LEU A 774 36.92 -7.65 10.30
C LEU A 774 37.03 -6.43 9.36
N THR A 775 37.12 -6.66 8.05
CA THR A 775 37.16 -5.59 7.02
C THR A 775 35.80 -4.89 6.90
N TYR A 776 34.71 -5.65 6.93
CA TYR A 776 33.34 -5.11 6.92
C TYR A 776 33.00 -4.35 8.20
N PHE A 777 33.52 -4.80 9.36
CA PHE A 777 33.35 -4.08 10.62
C PHE A 777 34.20 -2.81 10.68
N GLY A 778 35.42 -2.85 10.12
CA GLY A 778 36.22 -1.65 9.83
C GLY A 778 35.50 -0.68 8.88
N HIS A 779 34.76 -1.19 7.90
CA HIS A 779 33.90 -0.42 6.98
C HIS A 779 32.72 0.25 7.71
N TYR A 780 32.11 -0.43 8.68
CA TYR A 780 31.05 0.11 9.54
C TYR A 780 31.58 1.23 10.45
N LEU A 781 32.75 1.04 11.07
CA LEU A 781 33.40 2.06 11.91
C LEU A 781 33.89 3.26 11.09
N ARG A 782 34.42 3.06 9.88
CA ARG A 782 34.76 4.15 8.94
C ARG A 782 33.55 4.93 8.45
N LYS A 783 32.36 4.33 8.35
CA LYS A 783 31.14 5.05 7.98
C LYS A 783 30.78 6.17 8.97
N LYS A 784 31.30 6.12 10.20
CA LYS A 784 31.21 7.22 11.19
C LYS A 784 32.27 8.32 11.01
N VAL A 785 33.31 8.13 10.20
CA VAL A 785 34.41 9.11 9.99
C VAL A 785 34.53 9.44 8.49
N LYS A 786 34.09 10.65 8.10
CA LYS A 786 34.00 11.11 6.69
C LYS A 786 35.36 11.14 5.98
N GLY A 787 35.46 10.59 4.76
CA GLY A 787 36.55 10.93 3.84
C GLY A 787 36.76 10.01 2.62
N ASN A 788 36.62 10.60 1.42
CA ASN A 788 37.17 10.24 0.11
C ASN A 788 36.68 8.97 -0.64
N ARG A 789 35.87 9.20 -1.69
CA ARG A 789 35.16 8.20 -2.52
C ARG A 789 35.92 7.72 -3.77
N GLU A 790 36.93 8.45 -4.25
CA GLU A 790 37.50 8.22 -5.60
C GLU A 790 38.51 7.06 -5.70
N ASN A 791 39.27 6.74 -4.65
CA ASN A 791 40.21 5.62 -4.71
C ASN A 791 39.52 4.22 -4.67
N LEU A 792 38.21 4.18 -4.41
CA LEU A 792 37.45 2.94 -4.22
C LEU A 792 36.91 2.34 -5.52
N VAL A 793 36.66 3.16 -6.55
CA VAL A 793 36.19 2.69 -7.86
C VAL A 793 37.27 1.84 -8.56
N ASN A 794 38.54 2.19 -8.36
CA ASN A 794 39.67 1.48 -8.95
C ASN A 794 39.96 0.11 -8.28
N ALA A 795 39.68 -0.05 -6.99
CA ALA A 795 39.86 -1.32 -6.28
C ALA A 795 38.78 -2.36 -6.65
N TYR A 796 37.54 -1.91 -6.87
CA TYR A 796 36.43 -2.79 -7.26
C TYR A 796 36.61 -3.31 -8.70
N GLY A 797 37.17 -2.48 -9.60
CA GLY A 797 37.50 -2.88 -10.97
C GLY A 797 38.56 -3.99 -11.05
N TYR A 798 39.59 -3.94 -10.20
CA TYR A 798 40.64 -4.98 -10.16
C TYR A 798 40.16 -6.31 -9.56
N PHE A 799 39.20 -6.29 -8.61
CA PHE A 799 38.65 -7.51 -8.01
C PHE A 799 37.82 -8.32 -9.02
N ILE A 800 37.01 -7.64 -9.84
CA ILE A 800 36.21 -8.29 -10.90
C ILE A 800 37.10 -8.89 -11.99
N GLN A 801 38.19 -8.22 -12.39
CA GLN A 801 39.15 -8.78 -13.36
C GLN A 801 39.91 -10.03 -12.86
N SER A 802 39.96 -10.27 -11.55
CA SER A 802 40.68 -11.43 -10.98
C SER A 802 39.85 -12.70 -10.84
N GLN A 803 38.53 -12.63 -11.03
CA GLN A 803 37.63 -13.78 -10.91
C GLN A 803 37.61 -14.65 -12.17
N GLU A 804 38.13 -14.17 -13.30
CA GLU A 804 37.81 -14.80 -14.60
C GLU A 804 38.78 -15.86 -15.12
N THR A 805 40.00 -16.07 -14.60
CA THR A 805 40.80 -17.28 -14.94
C THR A 805 42.11 -17.36 -14.11
N GLY A 806 42.23 -18.27 -13.14
CA GLY A 806 43.54 -18.55 -12.49
C GLY A 806 43.50 -19.37 -11.21
N THR A 807 44.60 -20.07 -10.89
CA THR A 807 44.75 -20.90 -9.68
C THR A 807 45.15 -20.06 -8.45
N ALA A 808 44.88 -20.57 -7.24
CA ALA A 808 45.05 -19.86 -5.97
C ALA A 808 46.47 -19.29 -5.71
N SER A 809 47.52 -19.88 -6.30
CA SER A 809 48.89 -19.35 -6.18
C SER A 809 49.09 -18.02 -6.92
N ALA A 810 48.43 -17.84 -8.06
CA ALA A 810 48.51 -16.61 -8.86
C ALA A 810 47.74 -15.44 -8.20
N HIS A 811 46.69 -15.75 -7.44
CA HIS A 811 46.00 -14.75 -6.60
C HIS A 811 46.90 -14.26 -5.47
N LEU A 812 47.61 -15.16 -4.79
CA LEU A 812 48.51 -14.79 -3.68
C LEU A 812 49.69 -13.93 -4.16
N GLU A 813 50.28 -14.26 -5.30
CA GLU A 813 51.40 -13.50 -5.87
C GLU A 813 50.98 -12.08 -6.27
N ARG A 814 49.78 -11.91 -6.86
CA ARG A 814 49.25 -10.58 -7.24
C ARG A 814 48.87 -9.72 -6.04
N ILE A 815 48.29 -10.31 -4.99
CA ILE A 815 47.97 -9.59 -3.74
C ILE A 815 49.27 -9.18 -3.02
N THR A 816 50.28 -10.05 -3.01
CA THR A 816 51.58 -9.76 -2.41
C THR A 816 52.30 -8.64 -3.17
N LYS A 817 52.24 -8.65 -4.50
CA LYS A 817 52.81 -7.60 -5.34
C LYS A 817 52.09 -6.26 -5.15
N TRP A 818 50.75 -6.27 -5.03
CA TRP A 818 49.95 -5.08 -4.70
C TRP A 818 50.33 -4.48 -3.34
N LEU A 819 50.51 -5.32 -2.31
CA LEU A 819 50.93 -4.87 -0.97
C LEU A 819 52.36 -4.31 -0.95
N LEU A 820 53.27 -4.85 -1.77
CA LEU A 820 54.65 -4.36 -1.91
C LEU A 820 54.74 -3.07 -2.73
N GLU A 821 53.87 -2.89 -3.74
CA GLU A 821 53.77 -1.66 -4.54
C GLU A 821 53.06 -0.52 -3.79
N TRP A 822 52.34 -0.83 -2.70
CA TRP A 822 51.77 0.12 -1.75
C TRP A 822 52.88 0.80 -0.90
N LYS A 823 53.81 1.49 -1.56
CA LYS A 823 54.88 2.28 -0.93
C LYS A 823 54.29 3.46 -0.13
N TRP A 824 54.19 3.24 1.18
CA TRP A 824 54.46 4.18 2.29
C TRP A 824 54.44 5.68 1.92
N ARG A 825 53.26 6.29 1.96
CA ARG A 825 53.07 7.73 2.14
C ARG A 825 52.28 7.98 3.42
N PHE A 826 52.91 7.73 4.57
CA PHE A 826 52.44 8.24 5.85
C PHE A 826 53.55 9.10 6.45
N THR A 827 53.37 10.42 6.40
CA THR A 827 54.21 11.36 7.16
C THR A 827 53.85 11.26 8.64
N ALA A 828 54.88 11.26 9.50
CA ALA A 828 54.85 11.00 10.94
C ALA A 828 53.96 11.93 11.80
N ARG A 829 53.14 12.81 11.20
CA ARG A 829 52.24 13.73 11.93
C ARG A 829 50.88 13.15 12.30
N ASN A 830 50.45 12.03 11.69
CA ASN A 830 49.16 11.39 12.00
C ASN A 830 49.28 10.17 12.93
N LEU A 831 50.44 9.98 13.57
CA LEU A 831 50.78 8.79 14.37
C LEU A 831 50.51 8.93 15.88
N PHE A 832 49.92 10.04 16.32
CA PHE A 832 49.64 10.28 17.74
C PHE A 832 48.19 10.02 18.19
N ASP A 833 47.28 9.67 17.27
CA ASP A 833 45.86 9.40 17.58
C ASP A 833 45.43 7.93 17.38
N VAL A 834 46.37 7.01 17.22
CA VAL A 834 46.07 5.57 17.18
C VAL A 834 46.66 4.92 18.42
N ASP A 835 45.79 4.39 19.27
CA ASP A 835 46.13 3.66 20.48
C ASP A 835 47.19 2.59 20.18
N TYR A 836 48.38 2.73 20.77
CA TYR A 836 49.55 1.88 20.54
C TYR A 836 49.25 0.38 20.71
N ASN A 837 48.22 0.04 21.49
CA ASN A 837 47.76 -1.33 21.71
C ASN A 837 47.12 -1.95 20.47
N ILE A 838 46.38 -1.19 19.67
CA ILE A 838 45.73 -1.70 18.45
C ILE A 838 46.78 -1.97 17.37
N PHE A 839 47.75 -1.06 17.22
CA PHE A 839 48.85 -1.25 16.28
C PHE A 839 49.73 -2.43 16.71
N GLY A 840 50.02 -2.58 18.02
CA GLY A 840 50.76 -3.72 18.57
C GLY A 840 50.06 -5.07 18.34
N VAL A 841 48.73 -5.13 18.48
CA VAL A 841 47.96 -6.37 18.26
C VAL A 841 47.90 -6.72 16.77
N VAL A 842 47.72 -5.75 15.88
CA VAL A 842 47.68 -6.00 14.43
C VAL A 842 49.08 -6.40 13.92
N CYS A 843 50.13 -5.68 14.32
CA CYS A 843 51.50 -6.05 13.97
C CYS A 843 51.92 -7.39 14.58
N GLY A 844 51.54 -7.67 15.83
CA GLY A 844 51.81 -8.96 16.47
C GLY A 844 51.09 -10.13 15.79
N SER A 845 49.86 -9.92 15.33
CA SER A 845 49.09 -10.96 14.61
C SER A 845 49.66 -11.23 13.22
N VAL A 846 50.07 -10.17 12.51
CA VAL A 846 50.73 -10.30 11.19
C VAL A 846 52.12 -10.91 11.33
N LEU A 847 52.89 -10.54 12.35
CA LEU A 847 54.21 -11.13 12.62
C LEU A 847 54.10 -12.61 13.01
N THR A 848 53.11 -12.96 13.83
CA THR A 848 52.82 -14.38 14.19
C THR A 848 52.44 -15.18 12.94
N TYR A 849 51.63 -14.61 12.06
CA TYR A 849 51.29 -15.22 10.77
C TYR A 849 52.54 -15.47 9.90
N PHE A 850 53.45 -14.50 9.79
CA PHE A 850 54.70 -14.68 9.03
C PHE A 850 55.67 -15.67 9.69
N ILE A 851 55.77 -15.71 11.02
CA ILE A 851 56.61 -16.69 11.74
C ILE A 851 56.07 -18.11 11.54
N VAL A 852 54.75 -18.29 11.64
CA VAL A 852 54.10 -19.60 11.43
C VAL A 852 54.27 -20.04 9.97
N MET A 853 54.04 -19.15 9.00
CA MET A 853 54.28 -19.44 7.58
C MET A 853 55.75 -19.76 7.27
N TYR A 854 56.70 -19.03 7.84
CA TYR A 854 58.13 -19.27 7.67
C TYR A 854 58.59 -20.59 8.30
N GLN A 855 58.08 -20.92 9.49
CA GLN A 855 58.34 -22.22 10.14
C GLN A 855 57.69 -23.39 9.38
N MET A 856 56.57 -23.17 8.70
CA MET A 856 55.87 -24.16 7.87
C MET A 856 56.59 -24.46 6.53
N MET A 857 57.47 -23.57 6.06
CA MET A 857 58.18 -23.72 4.78
C MET A 857 59.54 -24.46 4.88
N MET A 858 60.13 -24.63 6.07
CA MET A 858 61.47 -25.22 6.24
C MET A 858 61.44 -26.68 6.76
N GLY A 859 62.30 -27.53 6.20
CA GLY A 859 62.40 -28.95 6.54
C GLY A 859 63.02 -29.24 7.93
N PRO A 860 62.87 -30.47 8.48
CA PRO A 860 63.09 -30.75 9.91
C PRO A 860 64.50 -30.49 10.45
N LYS A 861 65.54 -30.46 9.62
CA LYS A 861 66.95 -30.33 10.06
C LYS A 861 67.46 -28.89 10.20
N GLU A 862 66.73 -27.88 9.73
CA GLU A 862 67.14 -26.46 9.85
C GLU A 862 66.48 -25.73 11.03
N ARG A 863 65.53 -26.38 11.73
CA ARG A 863 64.80 -25.78 12.87
C ARG A 863 65.63 -25.60 14.15
N ILE A 864 66.87 -26.10 14.23
CA ILE A 864 67.66 -26.10 15.48
C ILE A 864 68.68 -24.95 15.54
N SER A 865 69.11 -24.35 14.41
CA SER A 865 70.08 -23.23 14.43
C SER A 865 69.47 -21.82 14.38
N SER A 866 68.14 -21.70 14.23
CA SER A 866 67.44 -20.41 14.12
C SER A 866 66.55 -20.08 15.32
N LYS A 867 66.85 -20.64 16.51
CA LYS A 867 66.10 -20.34 17.73
C LYS A 867 66.48 -18.99 18.30
#